data_AF-A0A950QUF0-F1
#
_entry.id   AF-A0A950QUF0-F1
#
_cell.length_a   1.000
_cell.length_b   1.000
_cell.length_c   1.000
_cell.angle_alpha   90.00
_cell.angle_beta   90.00
_cell.angle_gamma   90.00
#
_symmetry.space_group_name_H-M   'P 1'
#
loop_
_entity.id
_entity.type
_entity.pdbx_description
1 polymer ?
#
loop_
_entity_poly.entity_id
_entity_poly.type
_entity_poly.pdbx_seq_one_letter_code
_entity_poly.pdbx_strand_id
1 'polypeptide(L)'
;TYTRTREEKYKALIDDVVKLVSTQEALQVAVRPILINAESPDEAAILEKRIRAALADHHLGDLLAIVDGRNEARDAWVIARMGRPGAITVAAQVVSRGHDIKIPDGSQAGQPNLYAPVDIADFGRIGGLVVLNTHHAPMERLEIQVQMRAGRQGRLGVYKVYDHLVDNEFLDTYAHDYADTLLHVSGETINPRGFKAVVEIARERRAAQVAARQDWLEDRYRNLSLAHGQFVELSRAMIRGGQEPRRFFNVAAAILHRANIAIQLGDDAAYMEQLEKLQEENRYMASVVKDPSLRFASGFPVSTRLRLLRETAGIGLADISAQADVGEGSYTELEHGLRPPKRKTLNKLAEVYVARGYARPAVLRDLGQSEPAEVLDAAAGRARGEVIRLLRRSRWLNQEEFGALLQPIATGNMIRDWELGLHSPNEEQLRQIARAFAERYGFNLARTLAVLGVQSKDEILTDLEGMTWAGIFRGLRGDRTWQQVADGVGDVKKGTVHLWETGDRPREATMRRIIEYYAREGFDRVRVRRLFGFLPPAEVEAQFADQTPYQIMELARKSIPVSQGEWAELLAYSKGALGKWGRGQAVPVKAIRKAASVLAEHGFNESVFLRACGVPDFADALAALADQPMSGIINGIRNLTGEEPNEIYGVIGVDLRTWESWVGEGVRPARPFRVRLAAHWSISWHMPAATLRRLFQVPTPEEVLEAAQGHYPAEILEMLMRPYDHTRASLARRTGTSPVTLERFAAGLAVQEPVLIKIADYYHDHHRFPRESLLELLRSANGHHAPGAQPVDPAPGVADDTNGGHPDDGVSTPAPNDDPLGLLALWRGLYRRVAAADAARGTAWRVAAFVAVAGALEDLEHRRLAVLHANSFIDDPTRL
;
A
#
# COMPACT_ATOMS: atom_id res chain seq x y z
N THR A 1 -64.87 -25.06 -10.06
CA THR A 1 -65.11 -26.40 -10.60
C THR A 1 -63.85 -27.20 -10.44
N TYR A 2 -63.93 -28.37 -9.81
CA TYR A 2 -62.75 -29.20 -9.54
C TYR A 2 -63.00 -30.59 -10.11
N THR A 3 -62.07 -31.07 -10.94
CA THR A 3 -62.21 -32.33 -11.69
C THR A 3 -61.07 -33.28 -11.41
N ARG A 4 -61.22 -34.56 -11.74
CA ARG A 4 -60.19 -35.55 -11.46
C ARG A 4 -59.04 -35.38 -12.43
N THR A 5 -59.36 -35.22 -13.71
CA THR A 5 -58.38 -35.12 -14.79
C THR A 5 -58.38 -33.76 -15.46
N ARG A 6 -57.27 -33.44 -16.15
CA ARG A 6 -57.13 -32.25 -16.99
C ARG A 6 -58.12 -32.23 -18.15
N GLU A 7 -58.49 -33.38 -18.71
CA GLU A 7 -59.46 -33.48 -19.80
C GLU A 7 -60.88 -33.13 -19.34
N GLU A 8 -61.29 -33.61 -18.16
CA GLU A 8 -62.56 -33.20 -17.53
C GLU A 8 -62.58 -31.70 -17.23
N LYS A 9 -61.44 -31.14 -16.79
CA LYS A 9 -61.27 -29.69 -16.55
C LYS A 9 -61.57 -28.89 -17.81
N TYR A 10 -60.92 -29.26 -18.91
CA TYR A 10 -61.09 -28.58 -20.20
C TYR A 10 -62.50 -28.72 -20.73
N LYS A 11 -63.10 -29.90 -20.65
CA LYS A 11 -64.49 -30.11 -21.05
C LYS A 11 -65.44 -29.22 -20.26
N ALA A 12 -65.36 -29.22 -18.93
CA ALA A 12 -66.22 -28.40 -18.07
C ALA A 12 -66.05 -26.89 -18.33
N LEU A 13 -64.83 -26.43 -18.59
CA LEU A 13 -64.57 -25.04 -18.96
C LEU A 13 -65.18 -24.68 -20.31
N ILE A 14 -65.02 -25.54 -21.33
CA ILE A 14 -65.55 -25.31 -22.68
C ILE A 14 -67.08 -25.30 -22.65
N ASP A 15 -67.71 -26.25 -21.95
CA ASP A 15 -69.17 -26.33 -21.81
C ASP A 15 -69.72 -25.04 -21.19
N ASP A 16 -69.05 -24.52 -20.16
CA ASP A 16 -69.41 -23.25 -19.50
C ASP A 16 -69.20 -22.04 -20.43
N VAL A 17 -68.13 -22.00 -21.22
CA VAL A 17 -67.93 -20.94 -22.24
C VAL A 17 -69.05 -20.96 -23.27
N VAL A 18 -69.38 -22.14 -23.81
CA VAL A 18 -70.48 -22.30 -24.78
C VAL A 18 -71.80 -21.85 -24.18
N LYS A 19 -72.08 -22.22 -22.92
CA LYS A 19 -73.30 -21.81 -22.21
C LYS A 19 -73.40 -20.29 -22.03
N LEU A 20 -72.29 -19.63 -21.70
CA LEU A 20 -72.23 -18.18 -21.50
C LEU A 20 -72.46 -17.38 -22.80
N VAL A 21 -72.29 -18.01 -23.97
CA VAL A 21 -72.40 -17.31 -25.28
C VAL A 21 -73.57 -17.77 -26.14
N SER A 22 -74.10 -18.98 -25.95
CA SER A 22 -75.15 -19.58 -26.80
C SER A 22 -76.55 -19.59 -26.19
N THR A 23 -76.70 -19.25 -24.91
CA THR A 23 -78.02 -19.22 -24.24
C THR A 23 -78.88 -18.06 -24.72
N GLN A 24 -80.19 -18.28 -24.80
CA GLN A 24 -81.15 -17.26 -25.25
C GLN A 24 -81.13 -16.01 -24.35
N GLU A 25 -80.90 -16.17 -23.04
CA GLU A 25 -80.71 -15.07 -22.10
C GLU A 25 -79.42 -14.27 -22.38
N ALA A 26 -78.32 -14.94 -22.72
CA ALA A 26 -77.05 -14.29 -23.08
C ALA A 26 -77.15 -13.50 -24.39
N LEU A 27 -77.93 -13.99 -25.36
CA LEU A 27 -78.11 -13.37 -26.67
C LEU A 27 -79.02 -12.11 -26.64
N GLN A 28 -79.91 -11.99 -25.66
CA GLN A 28 -80.86 -10.86 -25.56
C GLN A 28 -80.26 -9.54 -25.03
N VAL A 29 -79.21 -9.59 -24.20
CA VAL A 29 -78.70 -8.42 -23.45
C VAL A 29 -77.23 -8.07 -23.82
N ALA A 30 -76.74 -8.63 -24.93
CA ALA A 30 -75.35 -8.66 -25.40
C ALA A 30 -74.43 -9.56 -24.57
N VAL A 31 -73.76 -10.49 -25.26
CA VAL A 31 -72.80 -11.45 -24.69
C VAL A 31 -71.72 -10.70 -23.91
N ARG A 32 -71.48 -11.13 -22.67
CA ARG A 32 -70.47 -10.50 -21.79
C ARG A 32 -69.06 -10.92 -22.21
N PRO A 33 -68.05 -10.05 -22.07
CA PRO A 33 -66.68 -10.42 -22.37
C PRO A 33 -66.21 -11.53 -21.42
N ILE A 34 -65.48 -12.50 -21.96
CA ILE A 34 -64.93 -13.65 -21.24
C ILE A 34 -63.41 -13.61 -21.34
N LEU A 35 -62.74 -13.60 -20.20
CA LEU A 35 -61.29 -13.76 -20.06
C LEU A 35 -61.00 -15.14 -19.49
N ILE A 36 -60.32 -15.98 -20.26
CA ILE A 36 -59.86 -17.30 -19.86
C ILE A 36 -58.39 -17.19 -19.51
N ASN A 37 -58.06 -17.26 -18.23
CA ASN A 37 -56.70 -17.17 -17.74
C ASN A 37 -56.08 -18.57 -17.69
N ALA A 38 -55.17 -18.85 -18.63
CA ALA A 38 -54.43 -20.09 -18.73
C ALA A 38 -53.15 -20.06 -17.87
N GLU A 39 -52.73 -21.22 -17.35
CA GLU A 39 -51.53 -21.37 -16.53
C GLU A 39 -50.25 -21.08 -17.34
N SER A 40 -50.20 -21.55 -18.58
CA SER A 40 -49.04 -21.42 -19.45
C SER A 40 -49.42 -21.03 -20.88
N PRO A 41 -48.46 -20.50 -21.68
CA PRO A 41 -48.67 -20.24 -23.11
C PRO A 41 -49.10 -21.49 -23.90
N ASP A 42 -48.61 -22.66 -23.51
CA ASP A 42 -48.95 -23.92 -24.20
C ASP A 42 -50.36 -24.38 -23.85
N GLU A 43 -50.78 -24.26 -22.59
CA GLU A 43 -52.17 -24.48 -22.21
C GLU A 43 -53.11 -23.50 -22.93
N ALA A 44 -52.72 -22.22 -23.05
CA ALA A 44 -53.49 -21.22 -23.78
C ALA A 44 -53.72 -21.62 -25.25
N ALA A 45 -52.69 -22.15 -25.92
CA ALA A 45 -52.80 -22.61 -27.31
C ALA A 45 -53.69 -23.86 -27.45
N ILE A 46 -53.61 -24.80 -26.51
CA ILE A 46 -54.49 -25.99 -26.49
C ILE A 46 -55.95 -25.57 -26.31
N LEU A 47 -56.21 -24.70 -25.33
CA LEU A 47 -57.55 -24.20 -25.05
C LEU A 47 -58.10 -23.37 -26.20
N GLU A 48 -57.28 -22.52 -26.83
CA GLU A 48 -57.70 -21.73 -27.98
C GLU A 48 -58.24 -22.62 -29.11
N LYS A 49 -57.51 -23.68 -29.49
CA LYS A 49 -57.94 -24.61 -30.53
C LYS A 49 -59.25 -25.32 -30.17
N ARG A 50 -59.38 -25.81 -28.92
CA ARG A 50 -60.55 -26.57 -28.47
C ARG A 50 -61.80 -25.70 -28.32
N ILE A 51 -61.66 -24.51 -27.74
CA ILE A 51 -62.75 -23.55 -27.59
C ILE A 51 -63.19 -23.06 -28.98
N ARG A 52 -62.25 -22.77 -29.89
CA ARG A 52 -62.58 -22.34 -31.26
C ARG A 52 -63.42 -23.40 -31.98
N ALA A 53 -63.05 -24.67 -31.85
CA ALA A 53 -63.81 -25.78 -32.43
C ALA A 53 -65.23 -25.88 -31.85
N ALA A 54 -65.37 -25.87 -30.52
CA ALA A 54 -66.68 -25.91 -29.87
C ALA A 54 -67.56 -24.70 -30.21
N LEU A 55 -66.98 -23.51 -30.35
CA LEU A 55 -67.70 -22.31 -30.76
C LEU A 55 -68.06 -22.30 -32.25
N ALA A 56 -67.29 -22.99 -33.10
CA ALA A 56 -67.58 -23.10 -34.53
C ALA A 56 -68.91 -23.83 -34.80
N ASP A 57 -69.26 -24.83 -33.97
CA ASP A 57 -70.55 -25.53 -34.00
C ASP A 57 -71.75 -24.57 -33.79
N HIS A 58 -71.50 -23.41 -33.20
CA HIS A 58 -72.48 -22.35 -32.96
C HIS A 58 -72.28 -21.11 -33.86
N HIS A 59 -71.38 -21.16 -34.85
CA HIS A 59 -70.97 -20.03 -35.70
C HIS A 59 -70.33 -18.84 -34.94
N LEU A 60 -69.69 -19.12 -33.79
CA LEU A 60 -69.07 -18.11 -32.90
C LEU A 60 -67.54 -18.19 -32.84
N GLY A 61 -66.91 -19.01 -33.70
CA GLY A 61 -65.47 -19.27 -33.67
C GLY A 61 -64.59 -18.02 -33.80
N ASP A 62 -65.04 -16.98 -34.50
CA ASP A 62 -64.27 -15.74 -34.75
C ASP A 62 -64.23 -14.79 -33.55
N LEU A 63 -65.03 -15.04 -32.50
CA LEU A 63 -65.05 -14.23 -31.28
C LEU A 63 -63.83 -14.49 -30.37
N LEU A 64 -63.08 -15.56 -30.64
CA LEU A 64 -61.98 -16.02 -29.82
C LEU A 64 -60.63 -15.42 -30.26
N ALA A 65 -59.97 -14.76 -29.33
CA ALA A 65 -58.60 -14.27 -29.48
C ALA A 65 -57.65 -14.91 -28.44
N ILE A 66 -56.35 -14.94 -28.76
CA ILE A 66 -55.29 -15.47 -27.88
C ILE A 66 -54.27 -14.39 -27.53
N VAL A 67 -53.79 -14.45 -26.28
CA VAL A 67 -52.70 -13.63 -25.74
C VAL A 67 -51.72 -14.56 -25.02
N ASP A 68 -50.77 -15.10 -25.77
CA ASP A 68 -49.79 -16.11 -25.32
C ASP A 68 -48.40 -15.51 -25.03
N GLY A 69 -48.19 -14.22 -25.31
CA GLY A 69 -46.93 -13.51 -25.08
C GLY A 69 -45.92 -13.71 -26.18
N ARG A 70 -46.27 -14.42 -27.26
CA ARG A 70 -45.35 -14.69 -28.37
C ARG A 70 -45.28 -13.54 -29.37
N ASN A 71 -46.28 -12.64 -29.39
CA ASN A 71 -46.32 -11.48 -30.27
C ASN A 71 -46.90 -10.26 -29.54
N GLU A 72 -46.03 -9.41 -29.01
CA GLU A 72 -46.41 -8.24 -28.21
C GLU A 72 -47.36 -7.28 -28.94
N ALA A 73 -47.17 -7.04 -30.24
CA ALA A 73 -48.01 -6.11 -31.00
C ALA A 73 -49.43 -6.64 -31.22
N ARG A 74 -49.57 -7.92 -31.57
CA ARG A 74 -50.88 -8.60 -31.67
C ARG A 74 -51.54 -8.64 -30.29
N ASP A 75 -50.79 -9.02 -29.27
CA ASP A 75 -51.30 -9.20 -27.92
C ASP A 75 -51.79 -7.87 -27.34
N ALA A 76 -51.05 -6.76 -27.54
CA ALA A 76 -51.50 -5.42 -27.18
C ALA A 76 -52.80 -5.03 -27.91
N TRP A 77 -52.92 -5.37 -29.21
CA TRP A 77 -54.12 -5.10 -30.01
C TRP A 77 -55.34 -5.89 -29.51
N VAL A 78 -55.14 -7.14 -29.08
CA VAL A 78 -56.19 -7.99 -28.49
C VAL A 78 -56.56 -7.50 -27.09
N ILE A 79 -55.57 -7.22 -26.23
CA ILE A 79 -55.76 -6.69 -24.86
C ILE A 79 -56.65 -5.44 -24.88
N ALA A 80 -56.40 -4.50 -25.80
CA ALA A 80 -57.19 -3.28 -25.94
C ALA A 80 -58.67 -3.53 -26.30
N ARG A 81 -59.02 -4.73 -26.78
CA ARG A 81 -60.37 -5.11 -27.25
C ARG A 81 -61.06 -6.14 -26.36
N MET A 82 -60.39 -6.67 -25.33
CA MET A 82 -60.93 -7.72 -24.45
C MET A 82 -62.24 -7.35 -23.76
N GLY A 83 -62.51 -6.06 -23.54
CA GLY A 83 -63.73 -5.59 -22.87
C GLY A 83 -64.93 -5.35 -23.78
N ARG A 84 -64.81 -5.60 -25.09
CA ARG A 84 -65.92 -5.43 -26.04
C ARG A 84 -67.01 -6.48 -25.82
N PRO A 85 -68.29 -6.16 -26.12
CA PRO A 85 -69.36 -7.16 -26.09
C PRO A 85 -69.00 -8.37 -26.95
N GLY A 86 -69.17 -9.58 -26.40
CA GLY A 86 -68.90 -10.85 -27.07
C GLY A 86 -67.43 -11.23 -27.23
N ALA A 87 -66.47 -10.44 -26.72
CA ALA A 87 -65.06 -10.79 -26.81
C ALA A 87 -64.72 -11.99 -25.92
N ILE A 88 -64.13 -13.04 -26.50
CA ILE A 88 -63.64 -14.21 -25.75
C ILE A 88 -62.13 -14.22 -25.92
N THR A 89 -61.39 -14.17 -24.81
CA THR A 89 -59.92 -14.13 -24.88
C THR A 89 -59.29 -15.19 -24.00
N VAL A 90 -58.43 -16.02 -24.56
CA VAL A 90 -57.55 -16.93 -23.82
C VAL A 90 -56.21 -16.22 -23.61
N ALA A 91 -55.83 -15.98 -22.37
CA ALA A 91 -54.61 -15.28 -22.02
C ALA A 91 -53.73 -16.13 -21.08
N ALA A 92 -52.45 -16.26 -21.41
CA ALA A 92 -51.47 -16.80 -20.48
C ALA A 92 -51.26 -15.82 -19.31
N GLN A 93 -51.16 -16.35 -18.09
CA GLN A 93 -51.18 -15.60 -16.81
C GLN A 93 -50.21 -14.40 -16.74
N VAL A 94 -49.11 -14.43 -17.49
CA VAL A 94 -48.02 -13.44 -17.42
C VAL A 94 -48.25 -12.22 -18.31
N VAL A 95 -49.04 -12.34 -19.38
CA VAL A 95 -48.96 -11.42 -20.54
C VAL A 95 -49.86 -10.19 -20.42
N SER A 96 -50.91 -10.27 -19.60
CA SER A 96 -51.93 -9.22 -19.51
C SER A 96 -51.71 -8.22 -18.36
N ARG A 97 -50.54 -8.22 -17.69
CA ARG A 97 -50.27 -7.32 -16.56
C ARG A 97 -50.19 -5.85 -17.00
N GLY A 98 -50.73 -4.94 -16.17
CA GLY A 98 -50.64 -3.49 -16.39
C GLY A 98 -51.69 -2.87 -17.33
N HIS A 99 -52.52 -3.67 -18.00
CA HIS A 99 -53.52 -3.17 -18.95
C HIS A 99 -54.94 -3.17 -18.35
N ASP A 100 -55.65 -2.05 -18.51
CA ASP A 100 -57.03 -1.90 -18.05
C ASP A 100 -58.03 -2.46 -19.07
N ILE A 101 -58.84 -3.45 -18.66
CA ILE A 101 -59.91 -4.02 -19.49
C ILE A 101 -61.16 -3.15 -19.29
N LYS A 102 -61.36 -2.18 -20.19
CA LYS A 102 -62.51 -1.28 -20.16
C LYS A 102 -63.75 -1.96 -20.70
N ILE A 103 -64.78 -2.06 -19.86
CA ILE A 103 -66.07 -2.63 -20.23
C ILE A 103 -67.08 -1.48 -20.46
N PRO A 104 -67.85 -1.50 -21.55
CA PRO A 104 -68.92 -0.54 -21.79
C PRO A 104 -69.96 -0.52 -20.66
N ASP A 105 -70.23 0.68 -20.11
CA ASP A 105 -71.25 0.92 -19.09
C ASP A 105 -72.47 1.68 -19.61
N GLY A 106 -72.57 1.85 -20.93
CA GLY A 106 -73.66 2.57 -21.59
C GLY A 106 -73.60 4.10 -21.48
N SER A 107 -72.52 4.67 -20.93
CA SER A 107 -72.32 6.13 -20.85
C SER A 107 -72.10 6.79 -22.21
N GLN A 108 -71.61 6.04 -23.21
CA GLN A 108 -71.44 6.52 -24.58
C GLN A 108 -72.64 6.14 -25.45
N ALA A 109 -73.13 7.11 -26.23
CA ALA A 109 -74.28 6.91 -27.12
C ALA A 109 -74.06 5.71 -28.06
N GLY A 110 -74.98 4.73 -28.02
CA GLY A 110 -74.92 3.52 -28.83
C GLY A 110 -74.14 2.34 -28.23
N GLN A 111 -73.57 2.46 -27.03
CA GLN A 111 -72.93 1.33 -26.34
C GLN A 111 -73.88 0.61 -25.37
N PRO A 112 -73.87 -0.73 -25.32
CA PRO A 112 -74.63 -1.47 -24.32
C PRO A 112 -74.03 -1.29 -22.92
N ASN A 113 -74.87 -1.29 -21.88
CA ASN A 113 -74.41 -1.37 -20.50
C ASN A 113 -74.17 -2.83 -20.12
N LEU A 114 -72.92 -3.28 -20.15
CA LEU A 114 -72.57 -4.67 -19.83
C LEU A 114 -72.52 -4.95 -18.32
N TYR A 115 -72.65 -3.94 -17.47
CA TYR A 115 -72.76 -4.11 -16.02
C TYR A 115 -74.18 -4.36 -15.52
N ALA A 116 -75.19 -4.23 -16.39
CA ALA A 116 -76.55 -4.61 -16.06
C ALA A 116 -76.60 -6.11 -15.71
N PRO A 117 -77.17 -6.49 -14.54
CA PRO A 117 -77.19 -7.88 -14.09
C PRO A 117 -78.08 -8.73 -14.99
N VAL A 118 -77.59 -9.92 -15.36
CA VAL A 118 -78.33 -10.97 -16.08
C VAL A 118 -78.20 -12.26 -15.27
N ASP A 119 -79.29 -12.98 -15.10
CA ASP A 119 -79.26 -14.29 -14.44
C ASP A 119 -78.90 -15.37 -15.46
N ILE A 120 -77.81 -16.10 -15.19
CA ILE A 120 -77.42 -17.28 -15.98
C ILE A 120 -77.35 -18.49 -15.05
N ALA A 121 -77.99 -19.59 -15.45
CA ALA A 121 -77.95 -20.85 -14.70
C ALA A 121 -76.49 -21.28 -14.40
N ASP A 122 -76.22 -21.73 -13.19
CA ASP A 122 -74.90 -22.13 -12.65
C ASP A 122 -73.87 -21.00 -12.48
N PHE A 123 -74.19 -19.77 -12.89
CA PHE A 123 -73.35 -18.57 -12.71
C PHE A 123 -74.02 -17.46 -11.87
N GLY A 124 -75.34 -17.51 -11.69
CA GLY A 124 -76.10 -16.53 -10.91
C GLY A 124 -76.26 -15.19 -11.62
N ARG A 125 -76.39 -14.11 -10.83
CA ARG A 125 -76.44 -12.73 -11.35
C ARG A 125 -75.07 -12.31 -11.86
N ILE A 126 -74.89 -12.33 -13.17
CA ILE A 126 -73.65 -11.92 -13.83
C ILE A 126 -73.74 -10.47 -14.33
N GLY A 127 -72.61 -9.77 -14.30
CA GLY A 127 -72.42 -8.46 -14.94
C GLY A 127 -70.94 -8.24 -15.18
N GLY A 128 -70.58 -7.29 -16.04
CA GLY A 128 -69.18 -6.94 -16.31
C GLY A 128 -68.38 -8.06 -16.99
N LEU A 129 -67.15 -8.29 -16.52
CA LEU A 129 -66.21 -9.25 -17.12
C LEU A 129 -66.36 -10.60 -16.42
N VAL A 130 -66.45 -11.66 -17.23
CA VAL A 130 -66.37 -13.03 -16.76
C VAL A 130 -64.92 -13.48 -16.83
N VAL A 131 -64.34 -13.87 -15.70
CA VAL A 131 -62.96 -14.38 -15.61
C VAL A 131 -63.03 -15.87 -15.25
N LEU A 132 -62.59 -16.71 -16.18
CA LEU A 132 -62.49 -18.16 -16.01
C LEU A 132 -61.02 -18.52 -15.87
N ASN A 133 -60.60 -19.01 -14.71
CA ASN A 133 -59.22 -19.33 -14.41
C ASN A 133 -58.97 -20.83 -14.50
N THR A 134 -57.89 -21.29 -15.15
CA THR A 134 -57.65 -22.73 -15.43
C THR A 134 -56.83 -23.46 -14.37
N HIS A 135 -56.44 -22.75 -13.32
CA HIS A 135 -55.66 -23.26 -12.19
C HIS A 135 -55.78 -22.33 -10.98
N HIS A 136 -55.57 -22.87 -9.77
CA HIS A 136 -55.24 -22.03 -8.63
C HIS A 136 -53.81 -21.49 -8.76
N ALA A 137 -53.64 -20.19 -8.52
CA ALA A 137 -52.31 -19.60 -8.56
C ALA A 137 -51.45 -20.10 -7.38
N PRO A 138 -50.13 -20.26 -7.55
CA PRO A 138 -49.23 -20.75 -6.50
C PRO A 138 -48.99 -19.72 -5.37
N MET A 139 -49.61 -18.54 -5.44
CA MET A 139 -49.65 -17.52 -4.39
C MET A 139 -51.02 -16.85 -4.39
N GLU A 140 -51.58 -16.60 -3.19
CA GLU A 140 -52.86 -15.93 -3.03
C GLU A 140 -52.89 -14.54 -3.70
N ARG A 141 -51.81 -13.76 -3.56
CA ARG A 141 -51.67 -12.44 -4.21
C ARG A 141 -51.87 -12.50 -5.72
N LEU A 142 -51.34 -13.53 -6.38
CA LEU A 142 -51.45 -13.68 -7.83
C LEU A 142 -52.88 -14.06 -8.23
N GLU A 143 -53.54 -14.87 -7.42
CA GLU A 143 -54.95 -15.20 -7.63
C GLU A 143 -55.85 -13.97 -7.48
N ILE A 144 -55.65 -13.19 -6.41
CA ILE A 144 -56.37 -11.93 -6.19
C ILE A 144 -56.18 -10.97 -7.37
N GLN A 145 -54.98 -10.89 -7.96
CA GLN A 145 -54.75 -10.06 -9.14
C GLN A 145 -55.62 -10.45 -10.35
N VAL A 146 -55.85 -11.74 -10.56
CA VAL A 146 -56.72 -12.25 -11.63
C VAL A 146 -58.18 -12.00 -11.27
N GLN A 147 -58.58 -12.29 -10.02
CA GLN A 147 -59.94 -12.05 -9.50
C GLN A 147 -60.37 -10.59 -9.62
N MET A 148 -59.47 -9.65 -9.32
CA MET A 148 -59.73 -8.20 -9.39
C MET A 148 -60.01 -7.68 -10.81
N ARG A 149 -59.79 -8.50 -11.86
CA ARG A 149 -60.18 -8.14 -13.23
C ARG A 149 -61.68 -8.22 -13.45
N ALA A 150 -62.39 -9.13 -12.75
CA ALA A 150 -63.83 -9.34 -12.94
C ALA A 150 -64.66 -8.17 -12.38
N GLY A 151 -64.41 -7.77 -11.13
CA GLY A 151 -65.23 -6.83 -10.35
C GLY A 151 -64.60 -5.47 -10.10
N ARG A 152 -64.01 -4.86 -11.13
CA ARG A 152 -63.26 -3.60 -11.00
C ARG A 152 -64.17 -2.45 -10.52
N GLN A 153 -63.67 -1.63 -9.59
CA GLN A 153 -64.39 -0.47 -8.99
C GLN A 153 -65.74 -0.82 -8.32
N GLY A 154 -65.87 -2.03 -7.76
CA GLY A 154 -67.10 -2.46 -7.10
C GLY A 154 -68.25 -2.77 -8.06
N ARG A 155 -67.96 -2.84 -9.37
CA ARG A 155 -68.93 -3.26 -10.39
C ARG A 155 -69.06 -4.79 -10.39
N LEU A 156 -70.23 -5.27 -10.83
CA LEU A 156 -70.50 -6.72 -10.96
C LEU A 156 -69.49 -7.39 -11.89
N GLY A 157 -69.10 -8.62 -11.54
CA GLY A 157 -68.09 -9.42 -12.21
C GLY A 157 -68.20 -10.88 -11.79
N VAL A 158 -67.73 -11.81 -12.63
CA VAL A 158 -67.69 -13.24 -12.31
C VAL A 158 -66.25 -13.72 -12.28
N TYR A 159 -65.89 -14.46 -11.24
CA TYR A 159 -64.62 -15.18 -11.17
C TYR A 159 -64.92 -16.65 -10.85
N LYS A 160 -64.49 -17.56 -11.72
CA LYS A 160 -64.66 -19.01 -11.54
C LYS A 160 -63.34 -19.72 -11.86
N VAL A 161 -62.93 -20.63 -10.99
CA VAL A 161 -61.70 -21.42 -11.15
C VAL A 161 -62.06 -22.83 -11.61
N TYR A 162 -61.28 -23.38 -12.53
CA TYR A 162 -61.28 -24.76 -12.98
C TYR A 162 -59.92 -25.33 -12.63
N ASP A 163 -59.88 -26.45 -11.92
CA ASP A 163 -58.61 -27.08 -11.56
C ASP A 163 -58.80 -28.60 -11.46
N HIS A 164 -57.69 -29.34 -11.49
CA HIS A 164 -57.71 -30.80 -11.52
C HIS A 164 -56.75 -31.42 -10.49
N LEU A 165 -57.03 -32.64 -10.03
CA LEU A 165 -56.19 -33.33 -9.04
C LEU A 165 -55.01 -34.08 -9.67
N VAL A 166 -55.26 -34.87 -10.71
CA VAL A 166 -54.26 -35.81 -11.27
C VAL A 166 -53.36 -35.13 -12.29
N ASP A 167 -52.05 -35.32 -12.22
CA ASP A 167 -51.05 -34.66 -13.06
C ASP A 167 -51.10 -33.12 -12.91
N ASN A 168 -51.17 -32.67 -11.65
CA ASN A 168 -51.14 -31.27 -11.27
C ASN A 168 -49.79 -30.94 -10.65
N GLU A 169 -48.89 -30.39 -11.45
CA GLU A 169 -47.51 -30.11 -11.07
C GLU A 169 -47.39 -29.34 -9.74
N PHE A 170 -48.27 -28.38 -9.49
CA PHE A 170 -48.26 -27.60 -8.26
C PHE A 170 -48.64 -28.44 -7.03
N LEU A 171 -49.72 -29.23 -7.14
CA LEU A 171 -50.16 -30.10 -6.05
C LEU A 171 -49.20 -31.27 -5.85
N ASP A 172 -48.72 -31.88 -6.92
CA ASP A 172 -47.76 -33.00 -6.89
C ASP A 172 -46.44 -32.58 -6.24
N THR A 173 -45.99 -31.35 -6.48
CA THR A 173 -44.75 -30.83 -5.88
C THR A 173 -44.91 -30.52 -4.39
N TYR A 174 -46.03 -29.90 -3.98
CA TYR A 174 -46.14 -29.30 -2.66
C TYR A 174 -47.10 -30.01 -1.71
N ALA A 175 -48.07 -30.78 -2.20
CA ALA A 175 -49.12 -31.39 -1.39
C ALA A 175 -49.55 -32.79 -1.89
N HIS A 176 -48.63 -33.57 -2.49
CA HIS A 176 -48.94 -34.90 -3.04
C HIS A 176 -49.67 -35.82 -2.05
N ASP A 177 -49.21 -35.85 -0.79
CA ASP A 177 -49.78 -36.62 0.30
C ASP A 177 -51.27 -36.31 0.56
N TYR A 178 -51.61 -35.03 0.54
CA TYR A 178 -53.00 -34.58 0.71
C TYR A 178 -53.83 -34.70 -0.56
N ALA A 179 -53.23 -34.52 -1.74
CA ALA A 179 -53.88 -34.69 -3.03
C ALA A 179 -54.29 -36.15 -3.25
N ASP A 180 -53.41 -37.11 -2.97
CA ASP A 180 -53.68 -38.55 -3.02
C ASP A 180 -54.78 -38.95 -2.05
N THR A 181 -54.71 -38.45 -0.81
CA THR A 181 -55.75 -38.68 0.20
C THR A 181 -57.11 -38.18 -0.29
N LEU A 182 -57.17 -36.95 -0.82
CA LEU A 182 -58.39 -36.38 -1.35
C LEU A 182 -58.93 -37.18 -2.55
N LEU A 183 -58.05 -37.68 -3.42
CA LEU A 183 -58.40 -38.49 -4.57
C LEU A 183 -59.00 -39.85 -4.17
N HIS A 184 -58.53 -40.45 -3.07
CA HIS A 184 -59.03 -41.71 -2.54
C HIS A 184 -60.38 -41.57 -1.82
N VAL A 185 -60.59 -40.48 -1.08
CA VAL A 185 -61.86 -40.26 -0.35
C VAL A 185 -62.96 -39.63 -1.21
N SER A 186 -62.59 -39.01 -2.33
CA SER A 186 -63.55 -38.48 -3.29
C SER A 186 -64.07 -39.58 -4.21
N GLY A 187 -65.40 -39.70 -4.32
CA GLY A 187 -66.06 -40.58 -5.31
C GLY A 187 -65.95 -40.02 -6.74
N GLU A 188 -67.04 -40.03 -7.51
CA GLU A 188 -67.06 -39.45 -8.87
C GLU A 188 -66.89 -37.93 -8.88
N THR A 189 -67.30 -37.24 -7.80
CA THR A 189 -67.20 -35.78 -7.67
C THR A 189 -66.20 -35.38 -6.59
N ILE A 190 -65.30 -34.45 -6.92
CA ILE A 190 -64.34 -33.89 -5.95
C ILE A 190 -65.02 -32.87 -5.06
N ASN A 191 -64.82 -33.01 -3.75
CA ASN A 191 -65.31 -32.05 -2.77
C ASN A 191 -64.59 -30.69 -2.91
N PRO A 192 -65.29 -29.58 -3.22
CA PRO A 192 -64.68 -28.27 -3.40
C PRO A 192 -63.97 -27.72 -2.16
N ARG A 193 -64.48 -28.03 -0.96
CA ARG A 193 -63.84 -27.60 0.30
C ARG A 193 -62.53 -28.35 0.53
N GLY A 194 -62.52 -29.65 0.20
CA GLY A 194 -61.34 -30.50 0.28
C GLY A 194 -60.25 -30.03 -0.68
N PHE A 195 -60.59 -29.81 -1.95
CA PHE A 195 -59.63 -29.34 -2.96
C PHE A 195 -58.99 -28.02 -2.56
N LYS A 196 -59.81 -27.05 -2.11
CA LYS A 196 -59.30 -25.76 -1.64
C LYS A 196 -58.34 -25.91 -0.46
N ALA A 197 -58.61 -26.81 0.48
CA ALA A 197 -57.70 -27.07 1.60
C ALA A 197 -56.33 -27.62 1.13
N VAL A 198 -56.32 -28.54 0.15
CA VAL A 198 -55.08 -29.07 -0.45
C VAL A 198 -54.28 -27.95 -1.13
N VAL A 199 -54.96 -27.06 -1.87
CA VAL A 199 -54.33 -25.89 -2.50
C VAL A 199 -53.69 -24.96 -1.47
N GLU A 200 -54.37 -24.67 -0.35
CA GLU A 200 -53.80 -23.82 0.70
C GLU A 200 -52.58 -24.47 1.38
N ILE A 201 -52.62 -25.78 1.65
CA ILE A 201 -51.45 -26.52 2.15
C ILE A 201 -50.27 -26.44 1.15
N ALA A 202 -50.54 -26.59 -0.14
CA ALA A 202 -49.52 -26.45 -1.18
C ALA A 202 -48.91 -25.04 -1.19
N ARG A 203 -49.73 -23.98 -1.02
CA ARG A 203 -49.27 -22.60 -0.90
C ARG A 203 -48.41 -22.37 0.33
N GLU A 204 -48.82 -22.87 1.48
CA GLU A 204 -48.07 -22.76 2.73
C GLU A 204 -46.71 -23.45 2.63
N ARG A 205 -46.67 -24.68 2.11
CA ARG A 205 -45.41 -25.43 1.92
C ARG A 205 -44.50 -24.76 0.90
N ARG A 206 -45.06 -24.22 -0.19
CA ARG A 206 -44.29 -23.41 -1.14
C ARG A 206 -43.75 -22.13 -0.50
N ALA A 207 -44.56 -21.42 0.28
CA ALA A 207 -44.13 -20.22 0.99
C ALA A 207 -43.01 -20.53 1.97
N ALA A 208 -43.09 -21.64 2.71
CA ALA A 208 -42.03 -22.09 3.60
C ALA A 208 -40.73 -22.44 2.85
N GLN A 209 -40.83 -23.12 1.70
CA GLN A 209 -39.67 -23.42 0.85
C GLN A 209 -39.03 -22.13 0.30
N VAL A 210 -39.85 -21.18 -0.16
CA VAL A 210 -39.36 -19.88 -0.65
C VAL A 210 -38.74 -19.07 0.48
N ALA A 211 -39.32 -19.06 1.67
CA ALA A 211 -38.76 -18.39 2.84
C ALA A 211 -37.40 -18.99 3.25
N ALA A 212 -37.29 -20.31 3.33
CA ALA A 212 -36.02 -20.99 3.62
C ALA A 212 -34.95 -20.67 2.56
N ARG A 213 -35.34 -20.57 1.29
CA ARG A 213 -34.45 -20.18 0.19
C ARG A 213 -34.13 -18.68 0.19
N GLN A 214 -35.07 -17.81 0.58
CA GLN A 214 -34.83 -16.38 0.73
C GLN A 214 -33.91 -16.11 1.91
N ASP A 215 -34.05 -16.78 3.05
CA ASP A 215 -33.09 -16.63 4.15
C ASP A 215 -31.69 -17.11 3.70
N TRP A 216 -31.62 -18.25 2.99
CA TRP A 216 -30.37 -18.76 2.42
C TRP A 216 -29.74 -17.82 1.36
N LEU A 217 -30.56 -17.25 0.46
CA LEU A 217 -30.10 -16.32 -0.59
C LEU A 217 -29.82 -14.93 -0.02
N GLU A 218 -30.66 -14.41 0.86
CA GLU A 218 -30.48 -13.09 1.45
C GLU A 218 -29.26 -13.08 2.34
N ASP A 219 -28.98 -14.08 3.18
CA ASP A 219 -27.75 -14.08 3.96
C ASP A 219 -26.49 -14.26 3.09
N ARG A 220 -26.51 -15.10 2.04
CA ARG A 220 -25.33 -15.28 1.17
C ARG A 220 -25.15 -14.15 0.15
N TYR A 221 -26.18 -13.77 -0.60
CA TYR A 221 -26.10 -12.70 -1.61
C TYR A 221 -26.07 -11.31 -1.02
N ARG A 222 -26.73 -11.02 0.12
CA ARG A 222 -26.64 -9.67 0.72
C ARG A 222 -25.22 -9.43 1.22
N ASN A 223 -24.60 -10.41 1.88
CA ASN A 223 -23.22 -10.29 2.33
C ASN A 223 -22.23 -10.21 1.16
N LEU A 224 -22.42 -11.03 0.11
CA LEU A 224 -21.58 -10.98 -1.09
C LEU A 224 -21.78 -9.69 -1.90
N SER A 225 -23.01 -9.19 -2.01
CA SER A 225 -23.33 -7.95 -2.74
C SER A 225 -22.88 -6.71 -1.97
N LEU A 226 -22.98 -6.72 -0.64
CA LEU A 226 -22.40 -5.67 0.21
C LEU A 226 -20.87 -5.67 0.08
N ALA A 227 -20.23 -6.83 0.10
CA ALA A 227 -18.78 -6.96 -0.13
C ALA A 227 -18.39 -6.51 -1.55
N HIS A 228 -19.20 -6.83 -2.56
CA HIS A 228 -18.99 -6.38 -3.95
C HIS A 228 -19.21 -4.87 -4.11
N GLY A 229 -20.21 -4.29 -3.45
CA GLY A 229 -20.43 -2.85 -3.42
C GLY A 229 -19.26 -2.10 -2.78
N GLN A 230 -18.76 -2.62 -1.64
CA GLN A 230 -17.54 -2.10 -0.99
C GLN A 230 -16.31 -2.25 -1.88
N PHE A 231 -16.19 -3.36 -2.62
CA PHE A 231 -15.13 -3.59 -3.61
C PHE A 231 -15.16 -2.57 -4.76
N VAL A 232 -16.33 -2.22 -5.30
CA VAL A 232 -16.47 -1.20 -6.35
C VAL A 232 -16.06 0.18 -5.83
N GLU A 233 -16.45 0.53 -4.60
CA GLU A 233 -16.06 1.80 -3.97
C GLU A 233 -14.54 1.87 -3.69
N LEU A 234 -13.94 0.77 -3.24
CA LEU A 234 -12.48 0.68 -3.05
C LEU A 234 -11.72 0.67 -4.38
N SER A 235 -12.28 0.08 -5.44
CA SER A 235 -11.75 0.14 -6.81
C SER A 235 -11.74 1.58 -7.34
N ARG A 236 -12.81 2.34 -7.08
CA ARG A 236 -12.87 3.78 -7.36
C ARG A 236 -11.83 4.57 -6.57
N ALA A 237 -11.51 4.16 -5.35
CA ALA A 237 -10.44 4.73 -4.52
C ALA A 237 -9.03 4.44 -5.07
N MET A 238 -8.78 3.22 -5.56
CA MET A 238 -7.50 2.81 -6.16
C MET A 238 -7.16 3.54 -7.45
N ILE A 239 -8.17 3.79 -8.29
CA ILE A 239 -8.00 4.62 -9.50
C ILE A 239 -7.49 6.03 -9.13
N ARG A 240 -7.69 6.47 -7.88
CA ARG A 240 -7.23 7.75 -7.34
C ARG A 240 -5.89 7.68 -6.57
N GLY A 241 -5.17 6.54 -6.61
CA GLY A 241 -3.72 6.51 -6.34
C GLY A 241 -3.22 6.06 -4.96
N GLY A 242 -4.02 5.38 -4.13
CA GLY A 242 -3.55 4.83 -2.84
C GLY A 242 -2.84 3.47 -2.95
N GLN A 243 -1.73 3.27 -2.21
CA GLN A 243 -0.97 2.00 -2.14
C GLN A 243 -1.63 0.94 -1.24
N GLU A 244 -2.11 1.29 -0.04
CA GLU A 244 -2.81 0.36 0.88
C GLU A 244 -4.10 -0.26 0.29
N PRO A 245 -4.96 0.48 -0.44
CA PRO A 245 -6.11 -0.09 -1.14
C PRO A 245 -5.77 -1.20 -2.15
N ARG A 246 -4.55 -1.20 -2.71
CA ARG A 246 -4.12 -2.23 -3.69
C ARG A 246 -3.81 -3.57 -3.02
N ARG A 247 -3.21 -3.57 -1.83
CA ARG A 247 -2.94 -4.80 -1.08
C ARG A 247 -4.23 -5.50 -0.68
N PHE A 248 -5.17 -4.74 -0.10
CA PHE A 248 -6.47 -5.28 0.27
C PHE A 248 -7.27 -5.78 -0.95
N PHE A 249 -7.22 -5.07 -2.07
CA PHE A 249 -7.87 -5.50 -3.30
C PHE A 249 -7.44 -6.91 -3.74
N ASN A 250 -6.14 -7.17 -3.76
CA ASN A 250 -5.60 -8.46 -4.18
C ASN A 250 -6.04 -9.58 -3.23
N VAL A 251 -6.09 -9.30 -1.92
CA VAL A 251 -6.50 -10.28 -0.90
C VAL A 251 -8.00 -10.53 -0.94
N ALA A 252 -8.83 -9.47 -0.97
CA ALA A 252 -10.28 -9.57 -1.01
C ALA A 252 -10.79 -10.22 -2.30
N ALA A 253 -10.20 -9.89 -3.46
CA ALA A 253 -10.54 -10.52 -4.73
C ALA A 253 -10.25 -12.04 -4.71
N ALA A 254 -9.12 -12.45 -4.13
CA ALA A 254 -8.78 -13.87 -4.00
C ALA A 254 -9.72 -14.62 -3.04
N ILE A 255 -10.13 -13.98 -1.94
CA ILE A 255 -11.08 -14.57 -0.98
C ILE A 255 -12.48 -14.70 -1.61
N LEU A 256 -12.98 -13.66 -2.29
CA LEU A 256 -14.27 -13.68 -2.99
C LEU A 256 -14.29 -14.73 -4.11
N HIS A 257 -13.19 -14.89 -4.83
CA HIS A 257 -13.07 -15.93 -5.85
C HIS A 257 -13.16 -17.34 -5.25
N ARG A 258 -12.43 -17.61 -4.16
CA ARG A 258 -12.51 -18.90 -3.45
C ARG A 258 -13.90 -19.16 -2.83
N ALA A 259 -14.54 -18.13 -2.29
CA ALA A 259 -15.91 -18.24 -1.77
C ALA A 259 -16.90 -18.60 -2.90
N ASN A 260 -16.73 -18.03 -4.10
CA ASN A 260 -17.56 -18.35 -5.26
C ASN A 260 -17.36 -19.81 -5.72
N ILE A 261 -16.12 -20.30 -5.71
CA ILE A 261 -15.82 -21.71 -6.00
C ILE A 261 -16.51 -22.63 -4.96
N ALA A 262 -16.41 -22.31 -3.67
CA ALA A 262 -17.07 -23.09 -2.60
C ALA A 262 -18.60 -23.14 -2.78
N ILE A 263 -19.22 -22.03 -3.18
CA ILE A 263 -20.67 -21.98 -3.51
C ILE A 263 -20.98 -22.90 -4.69
N GLN A 264 -20.17 -22.89 -5.75
CA GLN A 264 -20.39 -23.74 -6.92
C GLN A 264 -20.22 -25.24 -6.61
N LEU A 265 -19.34 -25.58 -5.68
CA LEU A 265 -19.08 -26.95 -5.23
C LEU A 265 -20.03 -27.42 -4.12
N GLY A 266 -20.87 -26.54 -3.56
CA GLY A 266 -21.74 -26.86 -2.43
C GLY A 266 -21.01 -27.10 -1.11
N ASP A 267 -19.79 -26.58 -0.95
CA ASP A 267 -18.97 -26.75 0.24
C ASP A 267 -19.19 -25.59 1.23
N ASP A 268 -20.14 -25.79 2.14
CA ASP A 268 -20.55 -24.80 3.12
C ASP A 268 -19.46 -24.49 4.15
N ALA A 269 -18.61 -25.46 4.50
CA ALA A 269 -17.52 -25.25 5.45
C ALA A 269 -16.44 -24.35 4.83
N ALA A 270 -16.04 -24.63 3.60
CA ALA A 270 -15.08 -23.80 2.87
C ALA A 270 -15.62 -22.40 2.61
N TYR A 271 -16.92 -22.25 2.32
CA TYR A 271 -17.55 -20.93 2.16
C TYR A 271 -17.49 -20.12 3.46
N MET A 272 -17.89 -20.70 4.59
CA MET A 272 -17.86 -20.02 5.89
C MET A 272 -16.45 -19.62 6.30
N GLU A 273 -15.45 -20.47 6.03
CA GLU A 273 -14.03 -20.15 6.27
C GLU A 273 -13.56 -18.95 5.43
N GLN A 274 -13.93 -18.89 4.14
CA GLN A 274 -13.59 -17.73 3.31
C GLN A 274 -14.34 -16.48 3.76
N LEU A 275 -15.58 -16.61 4.24
CA LEU A 275 -16.37 -15.49 4.75
C LEU A 275 -15.74 -14.92 6.03
N GLU A 276 -15.29 -15.77 6.95
CA GLU A 276 -14.55 -15.36 8.15
C GLU A 276 -13.26 -14.63 7.80
N LYS A 277 -12.48 -15.15 6.85
CA LYS A 277 -11.27 -14.49 6.33
C LYS A 277 -11.59 -13.12 5.71
N LEU A 278 -12.69 -13.02 4.95
CA LEU A 278 -13.14 -11.75 4.39
C LEU A 278 -13.56 -10.77 5.48
N GLN A 279 -14.22 -11.24 6.54
CA GLN A 279 -14.59 -10.44 7.70
C GLN A 279 -13.38 -10.00 8.53
N GLU A 280 -12.34 -10.84 8.63
CA GLU A 280 -11.06 -10.49 9.25
C GLU A 280 -10.33 -9.43 8.45
N GLU A 281 -10.26 -9.57 7.13
CA GLU A 281 -9.68 -8.57 6.24
C GLU A 281 -10.51 -7.28 6.22
N ASN A 282 -11.84 -7.37 6.29
CA ASN A 282 -12.71 -6.20 6.47
C ASN A 282 -12.54 -5.56 7.85
N ARG A 283 -12.31 -6.33 8.92
CA ARG A 283 -11.99 -5.79 10.24
C ARG A 283 -10.61 -5.16 10.26
N TYR A 284 -9.64 -5.75 9.57
CA TYR A 284 -8.30 -5.21 9.37
C TYR A 284 -8.40 -3.91 8.57
N MET A 285 -9.11 -3.88 7.44
CA MET A 285 -9.37 -2.65 6.70
C MET A 285 -10.19 -1.66 7.49
N ALA A 286 -11.20 -2.07 8.26
CA ALA A 286 -11.91 -1.18 9.17
C ALA A 286 -10.98 -0.67 10.28
N SER A 287 -9.93 -1.42 10.66
CA SER A 287 -8.90 -0.97 11.60
C SER A 287 -7.86 -0.04 10.96
N VAL A 288 -7.55 -0.24 9.68
CA VAL A 288 -6.74 0.64 8.83
C VAL A 288 -7.53 1.91 8.46
N VAL A 289 -8.85 1.81 8.34
CA VAL A 289 -9.83 2.90 8.12
C VAL A 289 -10.23 3.56 9.44
N LYS A 290 -10.01 2.91 10.59
CA LYS A 290 -10.03 3.54 11.93
C LYS A 290 -8.81 4.43 12.15
N ASP A 291 -7.83 4.43 11.25
CA ASP A 291 -6.95 5.59 11.07
C ASP A 291 -7.81 6.75 10.49
N PRO A 292 -8.06 7.84 11.25
CA PRO A 292 -9.02 8.90 10.88
C PRO A 292 -8.63 9.73 9.65
N SER A 293 -7.65 9.29 8.86
CA SER A 293 -6.99 10.05 7.79
C SER A 293 -7.42 9.70 6.36
N LEU A 294 -8.42 8.83 6.14
CA LEU A 294 -8.96 8.48 4.81
C LEU A 294 -10.34 9.15 4.56
N ARG A 295 -10.42 10.43 4.14
CA ARG A 295 -10.37 10.95 2.74
C ARG A 295 -11.52 10.55 1.78
N PHE A 296 -12.66 10.03 2.24
CA PHE A 296 -13.76 9.67 1.31
C PHE A 296 -14.87 10.71 1.10
N ALA A 297 -14.84 11.86 1.80
CA ALA A 297 -16.00 12.76 1.86
C ALA A 297 -15.91 14.05 1.02
N SER A 298 -14.95 14.18 0.10
CA SER A 298 -14.77 15.43 -0.66
C SER A 298 -15.69 15.58 -1.88
N GLY A 299 -16.36 14.51 -2.32
CA GLY A 299 -17.16 14.49 -3.56
C GLY A 299 -18.67 14.28 -3.41
N PHE A 300 -19.17 14.08 -2.18
CA PHE A 300 -20.59 13.82 -1.94
C PHE A 300 -21.36 15.08 -1.51
N PRO A 301 -22.63 15.25 -1.93
CA PRO A 301 -23.50 16.31 -1.40
C PRO A 301 -23.55 16.28 0.13
N VAL A 302 -23.69 17.45 0.77
CA VAL A 302 -23.70 17.56 2.25
C VAL A 302 -24.79 16.66 2.87
N SER A 303 -25.91 16.47 2.18
CA SER A 303 -26.99 15.57 2.56
C SER A 303 -26.54 14.10 2.67
N THR A 304 -25.81 13.61 1.67
CA THR A 304 -25.23 12.26 1.64
C THR A 304 -24.17 12.09 2.73
N ARG A 305 -23.36 13.13 2.98
CA ARG A 305 -22.31 13.11 4.02
C ARG A 305 -22.88 13.07 5.43
N LEU A 306 -23.94 13.84 5.69
CA LEU A 306 -24.69 13.80 6.96
C LEU A 306 -25.22 12.39 7.26
N ARG A 307 -25.83 11.76 6.24
CA ARG A 307 -26.35 10.40 6.35
C ARG A 307 -25.26 9.38 6.62
N LEU A 308 -24.18 9.40 5.84
CA LEU A 308 -23.05 8.50 6.02
C LEU A 308 -22.41 8.67 7.41
N LEU A 309 -22.22 9.91 7.86
CA LEU A 309 -21.64 10.20 9.18
C LEU A 309 -22.52 9.67 10.33
N ARG A 310 -23.85 9.82 10.21
CA ARG A 310 -24.81 9.25 11.17
C ARG A 310 -24.80 7.72 11.18
N GLU A 311 -24.84 7.09 10.00
CA GLU A 311 -24.85 5.64 9.84
C GLU A 311 -23.53 5.02 10.35
N THR A 312 -22.38 5.65 10.05
CA THR A 312 -21.05 5.21 10.52
C THR A 312 -20.92 5.35 12.04
N ALA A 313 -21.55 6.37 12.62
CA ALA A 313 -21.61 6.55 14.07
C ALA A 313 -22.61 5.64 14.78
N GLY A 314 -23.41 4.85 14.03
CA GLY A 314 -24.41 3.96 14.60
C GLY A 314 -25.54 4.68 15.33
N ILE A 315 -25.85 5.92 14.95
CA ILE A 315 -26.84 6.77 15.65
C ILE A 315 -28.18 6.74 14.89
N GLY A 316 -29.27 6.51 15.62
CA GLY A 316 -30.63 6.63 15.08
C GLY A 316 -30.98 8.07 14.71
N LEU A 317 -31.89 8.25 13.76
CA LEU A 317 -32.35 9.58 13.32
C LEU A 317 -32.97 10.39 14.48
N ALA A 318 -33.77 9.74 15.32
CA ALA A 318 -34.38 10.33 16.51
C ALA A 318 -33.31 10.75 17.53
N ASP A 319 -32.29 9.92 17.75
CA ASP A 319 -31.25 10.15 18.74
C ASP A 319 -30.36 11.34 18.37
N ILE A 320 -29.95 11.43 17.11
CA ILE A 320 -29.13 12.56 16.67
C ILE A 320 -29.92 13.87 16.67
N SER A 321 -31.21 13.81 16.33
CA SER A 321 -32.10 14.97 16.31
C SER A 321 -32.31 15.52 17.72
N ALA A 322 -32.54 14.63 18.70
CA ALA A 322 -32.68 14.99 20.10
C ALA A 322 -31.38 15.58 20.69
N GLN A 323 -30.24 14.95 20.41
CA GLN A 323 -28.95 15.37 20.97
C GLN A 323 -28.41 16.65 20.34
N ALA A 324 -28.70 16.88 19.06
CA ALA A 324 -28.30 18.10 18.37
C ALA A 324 -29.32 19.24 18.54
N ASP A 325 -30.44 19.03 19.24
CA ASP A 325 -31.53 20.02 19.36
C ASP A 325 -31.95 20.55 17.96
N VAL A 326 -32.27 19.60 17.08
CA VAL A 326 -32.75 19.80 15.70
C VAL A 326 -34.02 18.98 15.54
N GLY A 327 -35.12 19.58 15.07
CA GLY A 327 -36.36 18.83 14.84
C GLY A 327 -36.16 17.71 13.81
N GLU A 328 -36.71 16.52 14.09
CA GLU A 328 -36.49 15.29 13.30
C GLU A 328 -36.85 15.47 11.81
N GLY A 329 -37.99 16.12 11.52
CA GLY A 329 -38.36 16.47 10.14
C GLY A 329 -37.38 17.42 9.44
N SER A 330 -36.81 18.39 10.18
CA SER A 330 -35.77 19.28 9.64
C SER A 330 -34.45 18.55 9.39
N TYR A 331 -34.14 17.52 10.17
CA TYR A 331 -32.95 16.69 9.97
C TYR A 331 -33.14 15.75 8.76
N THR A 332 -34.33 15.16 8.60
CA THR A 332 -34.71 14.36 7.42
C THR A 332 -34.63 15.17 6.12
N GLU A 333 -35.17 16.39 6.10
CA GLU A 333 -35.04 17.30 4.94
C GLU A 333 -33.57 17.60 4.58
N LEU A 334 -32.68 17.66 5.58
CA LEU A 334 -31.25 17.87 5.38
C LEU A 334 -30.57 16.62 4.79
N GLU A 335 -30.88 15.41 5.27
CA GLU A 335 -30.34 14.15 4.73
C GLU A 335 -30.83 13.83 3.31
N HIS A 336 -32.02 14.31 2.95
CA HIS A 336 -32.54 14.19 1.58
C HIS A 336 -32.13 15.33 0.65
N GLY A 337 -31.42 16.35 1.15
CA GLY A 337 -30.98 17.50 0.35
C GLY A 337 -32.11 18.43 -0.08
N LEU A 338 -33.28 18.33 0.56
CA LEU A 338 -34.45 19.17 0.31
C LEU A 338 -34.29 20.58 0.89
N ARG A 339 -33.31 20.77 1.79
CA ARG A 339 -33.02 22.04 2.46
C ARG A 339 -31.51 22.28 2.57
N PRO A 340 -31.01 23.51 2.35
CA PRO A 340 -29.61 23.83 2.59
C PRO A 340 -29.29 23.89 4.10
N PRO A 341 -28.14 23.35 4.53
CA PRO A 341 -27.77 23.30 5.94
C PRO A 341 -27.41 24.67 6.51
N LYS A 342 -27.96 25.01 7.68
CA LYS A 342 -27.59 26.22 8.43
C LYS A 342 -26.37 25.95 9.31
N ARG A 343 -25.41 26.90 9.36
CA ARG A 343 -24.18 26.81 10.19
C ARG A 343 -24.45 26.42 11.65
N LYS A 344 -25.48 27.02 12.28
CA LYS A 344 -25.85 26.71 13.67
C LYS A 344 -26.24 25.24 13.84
N THR A 345 -26.99 24.70 12.88
CA THR A 345 -27.41 23.28 12.85
C THR A 345 -26.21 22.36 12.65
N LEU A 346 -25.30 22.68 11.72
CA LEU A 346 -24.09 21.88 11.49
C LEU A 346 -23.14 21.88 12.69
N ASN A 347 -23.02 23.01 13.41
CA ASN A 347 -22.19 23.06 14.61
C ASN A 347 -22.78 22.22 15.75
N LYS A 348 -24.09 22.27 15.98
CA LYS A 348 -24.75 21.41 16.97
C LYS A 348 -24.57 19.93 16.62
N LEU A 349 -24.72 19.58 15.36
CA LEU A 349 -24.44 18.21 14.88
C LEU A 349 -22.97 17.83 15.09
N ALA A 350 -22.04 18.74 14.79
CA ALA A 350 -20.62 18.50 15.00
C ALA A 350 -20.27 18.23 16.46
N GLU A 351 -20.90 18.96 17.39
CA GLU A 351 -20.73 18.76 18.83
C GLU A 351 -21.18 17.37 19.29
N VAL A 352 -22.28 16.86 18.73
CA VAL A 352 -22.80 15.51 19.00
C VAL A 352 -21.82 14.42 18.57
N TYR A 353 -21.16 14.57 17.42
CA TYR A 353 -20.14 13.62 16.96
C TYR A 353 -18.83 13.75 17.73
N VAL A 354 -18.41 14.98 18.06
CA VAL A 354 -17.21 15.22 18.87
C VAL A 354 -17.35 14.61 20.27
N ALA A 355 -18.53 14.73 20.88
CA ALA A 355 -18.84 14.10 22.17
C ALA A 355 -18.74 12.56 22.13
N ARG A 356 -18.82 11.96 20.93
CA ARG A 356 -18.68 10.51 20.70
C ARG A 356 -17.27 10.08 20.28
N GLY A 357 -16.28 10.96 20.39
CA GLY A 357 -14.88 10.64 20.11
C GLY A 357 -14.44 10.89 18.66
N TYR A 358 -15.28 11.51 17.82
CA TYR A 358 -14.87 11.94 16.49
C TYR A 358 -14.03 13.21 16.55
N ALA A 359 -12.97 13.29 15.74
CA ALA A 359 -12.15 14.48 15.66
C ALA A 359 -12.93 15.67 15.06
N ARG A 360 -13.07 16.77 15.81
CA ARG A 360 -13.80 17.98 15.38
C ARG A 360 -13.41 18.49 13.98
N PRO A 361 -12.12 18.50 13.58
CA PRO A 361 -11.74 18.91 12.22
C PRO A 361 -12.24 17.96 11.12
N ALA A 362 -12.34 16.66 11.38
CA ALA A 362 -12.87 15.68 10.42
C ALA A 362 -14.37 15.86 10.23
N VAL A 363 -15.11 15.96 11.34
CA VAL A 363 -16.55 16.19 11.37
C VAL A 363 -16.92 17.50 10.64
N LEU A 364 -16.16 18.58 10.84
CA LEU A 364 -16.44 19.86 10.17
C LEU A 364 -16.13 19.84 8.66
N ARG A 365 -15.16 19.04 8.21
CA ARG A 365 -14.91 18.82 6.77
C ARG A 365 -16.08 18.07 6.13
N ASP A 366 -16.57 17.03 6.80
CA ASP A 366 -17.68 16.20 6.31
C ASP A 366 -19.02 16.96 6.28
N LEU A 367 -19.18 17.94 7.17
CA LEU A 367 -20.38 18.77 7.32
C LEU A 367 -20.45 20.01 6.39
N GLY A 368 -19.51 20.19 5.45
CA GLY A 368 -19.66 21.16 4.36
C GLY A 368 -18.64 22.30 4.25
N GLN A 369 -17.43 22.17 4.82
CA GLN A 369 -16.35 23.08 4.46
C GLN A 369 -15.79 22.72 3.08
N SER A 370 -15.55 23.73 2.23
CA SER A 370 -14.94 23.54 0.91
C SER A 370 -13.60 22.80 1.01
N GLU A 371 -13.30 21.98 0.01
CA GLU A 371 -12.03 21.27 -0.03
C GLU A 371 -10.87 22.26 -0.04
N PRO A 372 -9.79 22.02 0.72
CA PRO A 372 -8.63 22.91 0.71
C PRO A 372 -8.11 23.21 -0.70
N ALA A 373 -8.13 22.23 -1.60
CA ALA A 373 -7.73 22.42 -3.00
C ALA A 373 -8.61 23.44 -3.74
N GLU A 374 -9.94 23.31 -3.64
CA GLU A 374 -10.90 24.21 -4.29
C GLU A 374 -10.80 25.65 -3.75
N VAL A 375 -10.58 25.78 -2.44
CA VAL A 375 -10.38 27.10 -1.80
C VAL A 375 -9.10 27.75 -2.32
N LEU A 376 -8.02 26.98 -2.48
CA LEU A 376 -6.75 27.47 -3.01
C LEU A 376 -6.83 27.81 -4.50
N ASP A 377 -7.58 27.03 -5.29
CA ASP A 377 -7.84 27.33 -6.70
C ASP A 377 -8.66 28.63 -6.84
N ALA A 378 -9.68 28.81 -6.01
CA ALA A 378 -10.48 30.03 -5.99
C ALA A 378 -9.69 31.25 -5.47
N ALA A 379 -8.67 31.03 -4.64
CA ALA A 379 -7.80 32.07 -4.10
C ALA A 379 -6.68 32.49 -5.06
N ALA A 380 -6.35 31.67 -6.06
CA ALA A 380 -5.28 31.95 -7.01
C ALA A 380 -5.51 33.28 -7.76
N GLY A 381 -4.49 34.13 -7.81
CA GLY A 381 -4.52 35.42 -8.51
C GLY A 381 -5.32 36.54 -7.81
N ARG A 382 -5.86 36.30 -6.61
CA ARG A 382 -6.59 37.33 -5.84
C ARG A 382 -5.67 38.17 -4.96
N ALA A 383 -6.14 39.35 -4.58
CA ALA A 383 -5.47 40.20 -3.61
C ALA A 383 -5.38 39.52 -2.24
N ARG A 384 -4.28 39.74 -1.51
CA ARG A 384 -3.96 39.09 -0.23
C ARG A 384 -5.09 39.17 0.81
N GLY A 385 -5.76 40.32 0.92
CA GLY A 385 -6.92 40.49 1.82
C GLY A 385 -8.11 39.59 1.46
N GLU A 386 -8.39 39.39 0.17
CA GLU A 386 -9.42 38.46 -0.29
C GLU A 386 -9.06 37.01 -0.02
N VAL A 387 -7.78 36.65 -0.18
CA VAL A 387 -7.28 35.30 0.13
C VAL A 387 -7.44 34.99 1.61
N ILE A 388 -7.05 35.92 2.50
CA ILE A 388 -7.26 35.79 3.96
C ILE A 388 -8.75 35.63 4.28
N ARG A 389 -9.61 36.43 3.62
CA ARG A 389 -11.07 36.35 3.78
C ARG A 389 -11.64 35.00 3.32
N LEU A 390 -11.16 34.48 2.19
CA LEU A 390 -11.58 33.18 1.65
C LEU A 390 -11.14 32.03 2.55
N LEU A 391 -9.89 32.02 2.99
CA LEU A 391 -9.37 31.04 3.94
C LEU A 391 -10.21 31.04 5.22
N ARG A 392 -10.40 32.20 5.86
CA ARG A 392 -11.20 32.33 7.08
C ARG A 392 -12.63 31.82 6.89
N ARG A 393 -13.32 32.28 5.84
CA ARG A 393 -14.71 31.90 5.56
C ARG A 393 -14.86 30.44 5.19
N SER A 394 -13.87 29.83 4.51
CA SER A 394 -13.90 28.41 4.16
C SER A 394 -13.95 27.49 5.38
N ARG A 395 -13.45 27.98 6.53
CA ARG A 395 -13.47 27.29 7.83
C ARG A 395 -14.45 27.87 8.84
N TRP A 396 -15.33 28.76 8.37
CA TRP A 396 -16.36 29.43 9.18
C TRP A 396 -15.85 30.15 10.43
N LEU A 397 -14.58 30.52 10.45
CA LEU A 397 -13.98 31.23 11.57
C LEU A 397 -14.51 32.67 11.60
N ASN A 398 -14.89 33.15 12.79
CA ASN A 398 -15.07 34.58 13.00
C ASN A 398 -13.69 35.28 13.09
N GLN A 399 -13.67 36.61 13.13
CA GLN A 399 -12.41 37.36 13.10
C GLN A 399 -11.57 37.18 14.37
N GLU A 400 -12.19 36.97 15.53
CA GLU A 400 -11.50 36.69 16.79
C GLU A 400 -10.93 35.26 16.83
N GLU A 401 -11.71 34.27 16.39
CA GLU A 401 -11.28 32.87 16.26
C GLU A 401 -10.12 32.70 15.28
N PHE A 402 -10.12 33.47 14.19
CA PHE A 402 -9.02 33.51 13.23
C PHE A 402 -7.79 34.20 13.81
N GLY A 403 -7.98 35.32 14.52
CA GLY A 403 -6.90 36.05 15.17
C GLY A 403 -6.20 35.26 16.28
N ALA A 404 -6.94 34.36 16.95
CA ALA A 404 -6.41 33.44 17.95
C ALA A 404 -5.46 32.36 17.38
N LEU A 405 -5.38 32.21 16.04
CA LEU A 405 -4.41 31.31 15.39
C LEU A 405 -2.99 31.90 15.37
N LEU A 406 -2.82 33.17 15.74
CA LEU A 406 -1.57 33.91 15.58
C LEU A 406 -0.89 34.18 16.92
N GLN A 407 0.44 34.33 16.86
CA GLN A 407 1.28 34.73 17.98
C GLN A 407 2.16 35.91 17.57
N PRO A 408 1.97 37.11 18.17
CA PRO A 408 0.95 37.44 19.17
C PRO A 408 -0.48 37.39 18.59
N ILE A 409 -1.48 37.16 19.46
CA ILE A 409 -2.89 37.09 19.07
C ILE A 409 -3.31 38.38 18.37
N ALA A 410 -3.87 38.26 17.17
CA ALA A 410 -4.41 39.40 16.43
C ALA A 410 -5.86 39.66 16.84
N THR A 411 -6.22 40.94 17.00
CA THR A 411 -7.61 41.31 17.35
C THR A 411 -8.54 41.20 16.14
N GLY A 412 -9.85 41.05 16.37
CA GLY A 412 -10.83 40.95 15.29
C GLY A 412 -10.82 42.15 14.34
N ASN A 413 -10.56 43.36 14.85
CA ASN A 413 -10.40 44.58 14.04
C ASN A 413 -9.18 44.51 13.12
N MET A 414 -8.04 44.00 13.60
CA MET A 414 -6.86 43.80 12.75
C MET A 414 -7.15 42.83 11.60
N ILE A 415 -7.84 41.73 11.89
CA ILE A 415 -8.24 40.77 10.84
C ILE A 415 -9.18 41.44 9.83
N ARG A 416 -10.14 42.25 10.29
CA ARG A 416 -11.04 43.01 9.40
C ARG A 416 -10.26 43.94 8.47
N ASP A 417 -9.28 44.66 9.00
CA ASP A 417 -8.49 45.62 8.23
C ASP A 417 -7.60 44.90 7.20
N TRP A 418 -7.12 43.69 7.52
CA TRP A 418 -6.43 42.82 6.55
C TRP A 418 -7.36 42.35 5.43
N GLU A 419 -8.58 41.92 5.75
CA GLU A 419 -9.57 41.48 4.77
C GLU A 419 -10.03 42.60 3.82
N LEU A 420 -10.03 43.84 4.30
CA LEU A 420 -10.35 45.03 3.53
C LEU A 420 -9.14 45.58 2.74
N GLY A 421 -7.95 45.02 2.95
CA GLY A 421 -6.70 45.49 2.32
C GLY A 421 -6.20 46.84 2.87
N LEU A 422 -6.71 47.29 4.02
CA LEU A 422 -6.27 48.53 4.66
C LEU A 422 -4.87 48.38 5.27
N HIS A 423 -4.56 47.19 5.78
CA HIS A 423 -3.26 46.80 6.32
C HIS A 423 -2.89 45.39 5.83
N SER A 424 -1.59 45.05 5.80
CA SER A 424 -1.13 43.70 5.50
C SER A 424 -0.53 43.03 6.73
N PRO A 425 -0.81 41.73 6.96
CA PRO A 425 -0.04 40.95 7.93
C PRO A 425 1.42 40.84 7.48
N ASN A 426 2.33 40.74 8.44
CA ASN A 426 3.75 40.50 8.15
C ASN A 426 3.97 39.05 7.68
N GLU A 427 5.16 38.77 7.15
CA GLU A 427 5.47 37.46 6.59
C GLU A 427 5.35 36.31 7.61
N GLU A 428 5.74 36.53 8.86
CA GLU A 428 5.63 35.54 9.93
C GLU A 428 4.15 35.22 10.26
N GLN A 429 3.30 36.24 10.31
CA GLN A 429 1.85 36.06 10.47
C GLN A 429 1.24 35.31 9.28
N LEU A 430 1.69 35.58 8.05
CA LEU A 430 1.24 34.81 6.87
C LEU A 430 1.69 33.35 6.93
N ARG A 431 2.92 33.09 7.39
CA ARG A 431 3.42 31.73 7.62
C ARG A 431 2.66 31.02 8.74
N GLN A 432 2.31 31.73 9.82
CA GLN A 432 1.47 31.20 10.90
C GLN A 432 0.06 30.87 10.41
N ILE A 433 -0.56 31.73 9.59
CA ILE A 433 -1.84 31.43 8.93
C ILE A 433 -1.71 30.16 8.09
N ALA A 434 -0.69 30.08 7.22
CA ALA A 434 -0.50 28.93 6.35
C ALA A 434 -0.24 27.62 7.13
N ARG A 435 0.56 27.67 8.20
CA ARG A 435 0.82 26.53 9.09
C ARG A 435 -0.42 26.11 9.85
N ALA A 436 -1.11 27.06 10.49
CA ALA A 436 -2.36 26.78 11.20
C ALA A 436 -3.41 26.15 10.27
N PHE A 437 -3.49 26.61 9.01
CA PHE A 437 -4.39 26.03 8.02
C PHE A 437 -3.95 24.66 7.51
N ALA A 438 -2.65 24.43 7.34
CA ALA A 438 -2.13 23.12 7.00
C ALA A 438 -2.36 22.10 8.13
N GLU A 439 -1.97 22.45 9.36
CA GLU A 439 -2.03 21.59 10.54
C GLU A 439 -3.46 21.32 10.99
N ARG A 440 -4.29 22.37 11.11
CA ARG A 440 -5.62 22.27 11.70
C ARG A 440 -6.70 21.91 10.69
N TYR A 441 -6.51 22.26 9.42
CA TYR A 441 -7.55 22.15 8.38
C TYR A 441 -7.11 21.37 7.13
N GLY A 442 -5.86 20.90 7.05
CA GLY A 442 -5.39 20.01 5.99
C GLY A 442 -5.06 20.71 4.66
N PHE A 443 -4.78 22.02 4.67
CA PHE A 443 -4.34 22.72 3.47
C PHE A 443 -2.92 22.31 3.05
N ASN A 444 -2.65 22.33 1.75
CA ASN A 444 -1.28 22.19 1.26
C ASN A 444 -0.50 23.45 1.65
N LEU A 445 0.49 23.30 2.54
CA LEU A 445 1.27 24.40 3.07
C LEU A 445 1.93 25.24 1.97
N ALA A 446 2.58 24.59 0.99
CA ALA A 446 3.29 25.26 -0.09
C ALA A 446 2.34 26.08 -0.98
N ARG A 447 1.22 25.48 -1.41
CA ARG A 447 0.21 26.19 -2.20
C ARG A 447 -0.46 27.32 -1.41
N THR A 448 -0.66 27.14 -0.10
CA THR A 448 -1.24 28.17 0.78
C THR A 448 -0.31 29.38 0.93
N LEU A 449 1.00 29.13 1.10
CA LEU A 449 2.01 30.19 1.12
C LEU A 449 2.05 30.94 -0.21
N ALA A 450 1.97 30.24 -1.33
CA ALA A 450 1.96 30.84 -2.66
C ALA A 450 0.75 31.77 -2.88
N VAL A 451 -0.48 31.34 -2.57
CA VAL A 451 -1.67 32.21 -2.72
C VAL A 451 -1.70 33.37 -1.73
N LEU A 452 -1.04 33.25 -0.58
CA LEU A 452 -0.84 34.36 0.36
C LEU A 452 0.24 35.35 -0.11
N GLY A 453 0.93 35.05 -1.21
CA GLY A 453 2.01 35.85 -1.75
C GLY A 453 3.24 35.84 -0.84
N VAL A 454 3.53 34.71 -0.18
CA VAL A 454 4.78 34.49 0.55
C VAL A 454 5.76 33.81 -0.41
N GLN A 455 6.80 34.55 -0.82
CA GLN A 455 7.82 34.02 -1.73
C GLN A 455 8.53 32.81 -1.11
N SER A 456 8.84 31.83 -1.95
CA SER A 456 9.69 30.73 -1.53
C SER A 456 11.11 31.23 -1.27
N LYS A 457 11.87 30.51 -0.44
CA LYS A 457 13.27 30.86 -0.18
C LYS A 457 14.11 30.81 -1.46
N ASP A 458 13.77 29.91 -2.40
CA ASP A 458 14.45 29.81 -3.69
C ASP A 458 14.14 30.98 -4.63
N GLU A 459 12.92 31.49 -4.62
CA GLU A 459 12.54 32.71 -5.34
C GLU A 459 13.28 33.92 -4.75
N ILE A 460 13.34 34.05 -3.42
CA ILE A 460 14.10 35.11 -2.75
C ILE A 460 15.58 35.04 -3.15
N LEU A 461 16.20 33.86 -3.14
CA LEU A 461 17.61 33.73 -3.54
C LEU A 461 17.83 34.12 -4.99
N THR A 462 16.88 33.80 -5.88
CA THR A 462 16.93 34.16 -7.30
C THR A 462 16.83 35.66 -7.50
N ASP A 463 15.92 36.33 -6.80
CA ASP A 463 15.73 37.78 -6.89
C ASP A 463 16.94 38.58 -6.36
N LEU A 464 17.72 37.98 -5.48
CA LEU A 464 18.92 38.60 -4.89
C LEU A 464 20.19 38.39 -5.70
N GLU A 465 20.18 37.51 -6.72
CA GLU A 465 21.33 37.29 -7.58
C GLU A 465 21.71 38.59 -8.32
N GLY A 466 23.00 38.96 -8.24
CA GLY A 466 23.52 40.18 -8.86
C GLY A 466 23.24 41.49 -8.11
N MET A 467 22.55 41.44 -6.96
CA MET A 467 22.36 42.62 -6.11
C MET A 467 23.65 43.04 -5.39
N THR A 468 23.68 44.29 -4.93
CA THR A 468 24.76 44.79 -4.06
C THR A 468 24.71 44.09 -2.69
N TRP A 469 25.83 44.13 -1.95
CA TRP A 469 25.92 43.59 -0.60
C TRP A 469 24.78 44.04 0.33
N ALA A 470 24.48 45.34 0.31
CA ALA A 470 23.37 45.93 1.04
C ALA A 470 22.01 45.41 0.55
N GLY A 471 21.84 45.20 -0.76
CA GLY A 471 20.65 44.60 -1.36
C GLY A 471 20.41 43.16 -0.89
N ILE A 472 21.47 42.33 -0.91
CA ILE A 472 21.42 40.93 -0.48
C ILE A 472 21.03 40.85 1.00
N PHE A 473 21.64 41.65 1.88
CA PHE A 473 21.28 41.64 3.31
C PHE A 473 19.86 42.12 3.57
N ARG A 474 19.40 43.18 2.89
CA ARG A 474 18.02 43.67 3.03
C ARG A 474 17.00 42.63 2.58
N GLY A 475 17.27 41.96 1.47
CA GLY A 475 16.42 40.89 0.96
C GLY A 475 16.40 39.66 1.86
N LEU A 476 17.56 39.20 2.33
CA LEU A 476 17.63 38.06 3.25
C LEU A 476 17.03 38.39 4.62
N ARG A 477 17.08 39.63 5.09
CA ARG A 477 16.40 40.04 6.34
C ARG A 477 14.88 39.93 6.18
N GLY A 478 14.34 40.43 5.08
CA GLY A 478 12.89 40.56 4.89
C GLY A 478 12.27 41.44 5.97
N ASP A 479 11.17 40.98 6.59
CA ASP A 479 10.46 41.70 7.65
C ASP A 479 11.10 41.59 9.04
N ARG A 480 12.14 40.77 9.22
CA ARG A 480 12.78 40.54 10.52
C ARG A 480 13.44 41.80 11.05
N THR A 481 13.36 42.04 12.35
CA THR A 481 14.09 43.14 12.98
C THR A 481 15.60 42.88 12.95
N TRP A 482 16.40 43.95 13.01
CA TRP A 482 17.87 43.82 13.11
C TRP A 482 18.31 42.99 14.31
N GLN A 483 17.56 43.05 15.42
CA GLN A 483 17.86 42.29 16.63
C GLN A 483 17.68 40.79 16.41
N GLN A 484 16.59 40.37 15.77
CA GLN A 484 16.33 38.96 15.48
C GLN A 484 17.41 38.33 14.60
N VAL A 485 17.89 39.05 13.59
CA VAL A 485 18.99 38.59 12.74
C VAL A 485 20.31 38.55 13.52
N ALA A 486 20.60 39.58 14.32
CA ALA A 486 21.82 39.65 15.13
C ALA A 486 21.92 38.49 16.14
N ASP A 487 20.82 38.19 16.83
CA ASP A 487 20.75 37.11 17.82
C ASP A 487 20.91 35.73 17.17
N GLY A 488 20.33 35.52 15.98
CA GLY A 488 20.42 34.25 15.24
C GLY A 488 21.81 33.94 14.65
N VAL A 489 22.54 34.99 14.25
CA VAL A 489 23.95 34.88 13.83
C VAL A 489 24.87 34.69 15.04
N GLY A 490 24.51 35.28 16.19
CA GLY A 490 25.20 35.20 17.47
C GLY A 490 26.42 36.13 17.59
N ASP A 491 26.66 36.68 18.78
CA ASP A 491 27.73 37.63 19.14
C ASP A 491 27.83 38.90 18.26
N VAL A 492 26.72 39.32 17.64
CA VAL A 492 26.66 40.54 16.83
C VAL A 492 26.06 41.67 17.67
N LYS A 493 26.78 42.79 17.81
CA LYS A 493 26.29 43.97 18.56
C LYS A 493 25.04 44.56 17.88
N LYS A 494 24.11 45.07 18.69
CA LYS A 494 22.92 45.80 18.24
C LYS A 494 23.33 46.94 17.30
N GLY A 495 22.81 46.94 16.08
CA GLY A 495 23.13 47.93 15.03
C GLY A 495 24.14 47.47 13.97
N THR A 496 24.89 46.38 14.21
CA THR A 496 25.85 45.87 13.20
C THR A 496 25.15 45.35 11.93
N VAL A 497 23.96 44.76 12.09
CA VAL A 497 23.13 44.32 10.94
C VAL A 497 22.70 45.51 10.08
N HIS A 498 22.38 46.66 10.70
CA HIS A 498 22.05 47.88 9.97
C HIS A 498 23.24 48.41 9.14
N LEU A 499 24.45 48.30 9.68
CA LEU A 499 25.67 48.63 8.94
C LEU A 499 25.81 47.76 7.68
N TRP A 500 25.48 46.46 7.77
CA TRP A 500 25.51 45.58 6.60
C TRP A 500 24.46 45.93 5.53
N GLU A 501 23.28 46.36 5.97
CA GLU A 501 22.22 46.84 5.06
C GLU A 501 22.49 48.21 4.44
N THR A 502 23.46 48.95 4.98
CA THR A 502 23.88 50.26 4.48
C THR A 502 25.17 50.19 3.66
N GLY A 503 25.84 49.03 3.64
CA GLY A 503 26.93 48.73 2.73
C GLY A 503 28.21 48.21 3.39
N ASP A 504 28.30 48.20 4.71
CA ASP A 504 29.47 47.66 5.40
C ASP A 504 29.56 46.15 5.23
N ARG A 505 30.73 45.65 4.84
CA ARG A 505 30.93 44.21 4.66
C ARG A 505 31.20 43.53 6.02
N PRO A 506 30.48 42.44 6.37
CA PRO A 506 30.81 41.64 7.54
C PRO A 506 32.24 41.09 7.46
N ARG A 507 32.86 40.86 8.62
CA ARG A 507 34.14 40.15 8.70
C ARG A 507 33.97 38.71 8.20
N GLU A 508 35.02 38.13 7.64
CA GLU A 508 34.98 36.79 7.03
C GLU A 508 34.52 35.71 8.03
N ALA A 509 35.02 35.71 9.26
CA ALA A 509 34.53 34.80 10.30
C ALA A 509 33.02 34.98 10.61
N THR A 510 32.50 36.21 10.50
CA THR A 510 31.07 36.50 10.67
C THR A 510 30.25 35.99 9.47
N MET A 511 30.80 36.03 8.25
CA MET A 511 30.13 35.49 7.06
C MET A 511 29.82 34.00 7.19
N ARG A 512 30.71 33.22 7.80
CA ARG A 512 30.44 31.80 8.08
C ARG A 512 29.17 31.63 8.92
N ARG A 513 29.07 32.38 10.01
CA ARG A 513 27.91 32.35 10.92
C ARG A 513 26.63 32.83 10.24
N ILE A 514 26.74 33.81 9.33
CA ILE A 514 25.61 34.31 8.54
C ILE A 514 25.11 33.24 7.56
N ILE A 515 26.01 32.60 6.82
CA ILE A 515 25.67 31.49 5.90
C ILE A 515 25.04 30.34 6.68
N GLU A 516 25.62 29.96 7.83
CA GLU A 516 25.08 28.90 8.69
C GLU A 516 23.75 29.29 9.34
N TYR A 517 23.56 30.56 9.70
CA TYR A 517 22.26 31.07 10.15
C TYR A 517 21.21 30.92 9.05
N TYR A 518 21.44 31.45 7.85
CA TYR A 518 20.44 31.35 6.78
C TYR A 518 20.22 29.91 6.29
N ALA A 519 21.24 29.05 6.34
CA ALA A 519 21.08 27.62 6.11
C ALA A 519 20.20 26.94 7.18
N ARG A 520 20.36 27.29 8.47
CA ARG A 520 19.48 26.84 9.57
C ARG A 520 18.06 27.38 9.43
N GLU A 521 17.95 28.62 8.95
CA GLU A 521 16.67 29.21 8.55
C GLU A 521 16.10 28.56 7.29
N GLY A 522 16.79 27.59 6.67
CA GLY A 522 16.33 26.73 5.58
C GLY A 522 16.49 27.30 4.18
N PHE A 523 17.37 28.29 3.98
CA PHE A 523 17.82 28.71 2.65
C PHE A 523 18.85 27.72 2.10
N ASP A 524 18.91 27.55 0.76
CA ASP A 524 19.92 26.71 0.14
C ASP A 524 21.33 27.24 0.42
N ARG A 525 22.13 26.44 1.12
CA ARG A 525 23.47 26.83 1.59
C ARG A 525 24.41 27.17 0.44
N VAL A 526 24.31 26.46 -0.69
CA VAL A 526 25.21 26.63 -1.85
C VAL A 526 24.89 27.95 -2.56
N ARG A 527 23.61 28.24 -2.78
CA ARG A 527 23.17 29.50 -3.39
C ARG A 527 23.42 30.70 -2.48
N VAL A 528 23.21 30.57 -1.17
CA VAL A 528 23.60 31.62 -0.21
C VAL A 528 25.10 31.89 -0.28
N ARG A 529 25.97 30.85 -0.26
CA ARG A 529 27.43 31.03 -0.43
C ARG A 529 27.78 31.81 -1.70
N ARG A 530 27.13 31.49 -2.81
CA ARG A 530 27.34 32.17 -4.09
C ARG A 530 26.93 33.64 -4.06
N LEU A 531 25.78 33.98 -3.44
CA LEU A 531 25.39 35.39 -3.20
C LEU A 531 26.46 36.14 -2.41
N PHE A 532 27.08 35.46 -1.45
CA PHE A 532 28.20 35.99 -0.67
C PHE A 532 29.57 35.95 -1.37
N GLY A 533 29.62 35.63 -2.67
CA GLY A 533 30.84 35.60 -3.47
C GLY A 533 31.79 34.43 -3.18
N PHE A 534 31.33 33.42 -2.43
CA PHE A 534 32.08 32.19 -2.17
C PHE A 534 31.65 31.11 -3.15
N LEU A 535 32.54 30.74 -4.07
CA LEU A 535 32.27 29.71 -5.06
C LEU A 535 32.17 28.31 -4.40
N PRO A 536 31.32 27.41 -4.93
CA PRO A 536 31.29 26.01 -4.52
C PRO A 536 32.64 25.32 -4.74
N PRO A 537 33.05 24.36 -3.87
CA PRO A 537 34.32 23.64 -4.02
C PRO A 537 34.54 23.02 -5.41
N ALA A 538 33.52 22.39 -5.99
CA ALA A 538 33.62 21.79 -7.33
C ALA A 538 33.93 22.80 -8.45
N GLU A 539 33.41 24.03 -8.36
CA GLU A 539 33.70 25.10 -9.35
C GLU A 539 35.10 25.69 -9.17
N VAL A 540 35.64 25.63 -7.95
CA VAL A 540 37.00 26.07 -7.63
C VAL A 540 38.02 25.01 -8.04
N GLU A 541 37.69 23.73 -7.83
CA GLU A 541 38.52 22.59 -8.25
C GLU A 541 38.73 22.56 -9.77
N ALA A 542 37.74 22.95 -10.56
CA ALA A 542 37.86 23.09 -12.00
C ALA A 542 38.88 24.17 -12.44
N GLN A 543 39.23 25.09 -11.55
CA GLN A 543 40.19 26.18 -11.81
C GLN A 543 41.62 25.83 -11.39
N PHE A 544 41.86 24.62 -10.87
CA PHE A 544 43.20 24.22 -10.44
C PHE A 544 44.18 23.97 -11.60
N ALA A 545 43.67 23.81 -12.82
CA ALA A 545 44.50 23.64 -14.01
C ALA A 545 45.46 24.83 -14.20
N ASP A 546 46.71 24.54 -14.56
CA ASP A 546 47.77 25.52 -14.83
C ASP A 546 48.17 26.43 -13.66
N GLN A 547 47.78 26.08 -12.43
CA GLN A 547 48.12 26.81 -11.21
C GLN A 547 49.25 26.14 -10.41
N THR A 548 50.08 26.94 -9.75
CA THR A 548 51.06 26.45 -8.78
C THR A 548 50.37 25.94 -7.50
N PRO A 549 51.00 25.05 -6.71
CA PRO A 549 50.43 24.58 -5.44
C PRO A 549 50.01 25.70 -4.48
N TYR A 550 50.78 26.80 -4.45
CA TYR A 550 50.42 27.98 -3.67
C TYR A 550 49.17 28.68 -4.21
N GLN A 551 49.06 28.83 -5.53
CA GLN A 551 47.88 29.43 -6.16
C GLN A 551 46.63 28.57 -5.95
N ILE A 552 46.75 27.24 -6.04
CA ILE A 552 45.67 26.29 -5.74
C ILE A 552 45.20 26.44 -4.29
N MET A 553 46.14 26.48 -3.34
CA MET A 553 45.86 26.73 -1.92
C MET A 553 45.17 28.07 -1.69
N GLU A 554 45.64 29.15 -2.33
CA GLU A 554 45.03 30.48 -2.19
C GLU A 554 43.65 30.58 -2.87
N LEU A 555 43.44 29.91 -4.00
CA LEU A 555 42.13 29.82 -4.66
C LEU A 555 41.13 29.08 -3.78
N ALA A 556 41.52 27.93 -3.24
CA ALA A 556 40.70 27.17 -2.31
C ALA A 556 40.41 27.96 -1.02
N ARG A 557 41.43 28.62 -0.44
CA ARG A 557 41.26 29.50 0.73
C ARG A 557 40.27 30.62 0.47
N LYS A 558 40.37 31.32 -0.66
CA LYS A 558 39.49 32.45 -0.99
C LYS A 558 38.03 32.05 -1.21
N SER A 559 37.77 30.78 -1.50
CA SER A 559 36.42 30.23 -1.68
C SER A 559 35.72 29.83 -0.36
N ILE A 560 36.45 29.91 0.75
CA ILE A 560 35.94 29.67 2.10
C ILE A 560 36.09 30.95 2.94
N PRO A 561 35.24 31.15 3.96
CA PRO A 561 35.23 32.39 4.75
C PRO A 561 36.35 32.42 5.80
N VAL A 562 37.62 32.30 5.37
CA VAL A 562 38.80 32.24 6.25
C VAL A 562 39.84 33.27 5.82
N SER A 563 40.25 34.11 6.76
CA SER A 563 41.28 35.12 6.51
C SER A 563 42.66 34.50 6.32
N GLN A 564 43.58 35.23 5.69
CA GLN A 564 44.95 34.75 5.50
C GLN A 564 45.68 34.47 6.83
N GLY A 565 45.28 35.11 7.93
CA GLY A 565 45.85 34.86 9.25
C GLY A 565 45.38 33.58 9.89
N GLU A 566 44.06 33.39 9.93
CA GLU A 566 43.44 32.16 10.42
C GLU A 566 43.89 30.96 9.57
N TRP A 567 44.04 31.16 8.27
CA TRP A 567 44.58 30.14 7.37
C TRP A 567 46.02 29.74 7.74
N ALA A 568 46.88 30.70 8.07
CA ALA A 568 48.23 30.41 8.52
C ALA A 568 48.22 29.57 9.82
N GLU A 569 47.36 29.94 10.77
CA GLU A 569 47.20 29.23 12.04
C GLU A 569 46.69 27.80 11.86
N LEU A 570 45.67 27.59 11.00
CA LEU A 570 45.11 26.26 10.69
C LEU A 570 46.14 25.31 10.07
N LEU A 571 47.07 25.87 9.28
CA LEU A 571 48.17 25.12 8.69
C LEU A 571 49.34 24.94 9.67
N ALA A 572 49.30 25.58 10.84
CA ALA A 572 50.41 25.68 11.80
C ALA A 572 51.67 26.36 11.22
N TYR A 573 51.50 27.38 10.39
CA TYR A 573 52.57 28.20 9.82
C TYR A 573 52.38 29.69 10.14
N SER A 574 53.47 30.47 10.05
CA SER A 574 53.38 31.92 10.17
C SER A 574 52.86 32.56 8.88
N LYS A 575 52.18 33.72 8.98
CA LYS A 575 51.83 34.55 7.80
C LYS A 575 53.05 34.85 6.92
N GLY A 576 54.22 35.02 7.53
CA GLY A 576 55.49 35.22 6.83
C GLY A 576 55.90 34.03 5.97
N ALA A 577 55.63 32.79 6.42
CA ALA A 577 55.88 31.58 5.64
C ALA A 577 54.97 31.49 4.41
N LEU A 578 53.66 31.76 4.56
CA LEU A 578 52.73 31.83 3.42
C LEU A 578 53.19 32.87 2.38
N GLY A 579 53.62 34.04 2.83
CA GLY A 579 54.12 35.10 1.95
C GLY A 579 55.42 34.73 1.22
N LYS A 580 56.26 33.87 1.80
CA LYS A 580 57.47 33.36 1.12
C LYS A 580 57.11 32.36 0.02
N TRP A 581 56.11 31.51 0.23
CA TRP A 581 55.61 30.59 -0.79
C TRP A 581 55.07 31.35 -2.01
N GLY A 582 54.30 32.42 -1.78
CA GLY A 582 53.83 33.30 -2.86
C GLY A 582 54.93 34.05 -3.62
N ARG A 583 56.15 34.13 -3.08
CA ARG A 583 57.33 34.71 -3.75
C ARG A 583 58.22 33.66 -4.44
N GLY A 584 57.69 32.47 -4.70
CA GLY A 584 58.37 31.43 -5.48
C GLY A 584 59.11 30.37 -4.67
N GLN A 585 59.00 30.37 -3.32
CA GLN A 585 59.44 29.20 -2.54
C GLN A 585 58.45 28.05 -2.68
N ALA A 586 58.95 26.82 -2.77
CA ALA A 586 58.12 25.62 -2.81
C ALA A 586 57.27 25.48 -1.54
N VAL A 587 56.02 25.06 -1.71
CA VAL A 587 55.13 24.76 -0.60
C VAL A 587 55.48 23.38 -0.04
N PRO A 588 55.73 23.23 1.28
CA PRO A 588 56.00 21.93 1.86
C PRO A 588 54.82 20.95 1.69
N VAL A 589 55.10 19.69 1.37
CA VAL A 589 54.07 18.64 1.21
C VAL A 589 53.20 18.50 2.47
N LYS A 590 53.79 18.63 3.67
CA LYS A 590 53.08 18.64 4.97
C LYS A 590 52.03 19.77 5.03
N ALA A 591 52.35 20.96 4.48
CA ALA A 591 51.43 22.08 4.42
C ALA A 591 50.29 21.85 3.40
N ILE A 592 50.60 21.27 2.23
CA ILE A 592 49.60 20.93 1.20
C ILE A 592 48.62 19.88 1.74
N ARG A 593 49.11 18.81 2.37
CA ARG A 593 48.26 17.77 2.98
C ARG A 593 47.45 18.29 4.15
N LYS A 594 48.03 19.15 4.99
CA LYS A 594 47.28 19.82 6.07
C LYS A 594 46.17 20.71 5.51
N ALA A 595 46.45 21.45 4.43
CA ALA A 595 45.45 22.23 3.73
C ALA A 595 44.34 21.35 3.14
N ALA A 596 44.69 20.22 2.54
CA ALA A 596 43.73 19.27 1.97
C ALA A 596 42.73 18.78 3.04
N SER A 597 43.23 18.41 4.23
CA SER A 597 42.38 18.03 5.37
C SER A 597 41.47 19.16 5.84
N VAL A 598 41.98 20.39 5.97
CA VAL A 598 41.17 21.56 6.38
C VAL A 598 40.11 21.90 5.32
N LEU A 599 40.44 21.76 4.04
CA LEU A 599 39.53 22.03 2.92
C LEU A 599 38.48 20.93 2.77
N ALA A 600 38.80 19.68 3.11
CA ALA A 600 37.85 18.57 3.11
C ALA A 600 36.67 18.84 4.07
N GLU A 601 36.93 19.44 5.25
CA GLU A 601 35.88 19.91 6.17
C GLU A 601 34.96 20.97 5.57
N HIS A 602 35.42 21.66 4.53
CA HIS A 602 34.70 22.71 3.80
C HIS A 602 34.11 22.23 2.47
N GLY A 603 34.17 20.92 2.21
CA GLY A 603 33.55 20.24 1.07
C GLY A 603 34.44 20.08 -0.17
N PHE A 604 35.75 20.32 -0.07
CA PHE A 604 36.69 20.02 -1.15
C PHE A 604 37.03 18.54 -1.20
N ASN A 605 37.25 18.02 -2.41
CA ASN A 605 37.76 16.68 -2.61
C ASN A 605 39.28 16.65 -2.35
N GLU A 606 39.67 15.99 -1.26
CA GLU A 606 41.06 15.90 -0.82
C GLU A 606 41.97 15.33 -1.92
N SER A 607 41.55 14.25 -2.60
CA SER A 607 42.36 13.61 -3.63
C SER A 607 42.52 14.48 -4.88
N VAL A 608 41.49 15.22 -5.29
CA VAL A 608 41.56 16.16 -6.42
C VAL A 608 42.53 17.30 -6.10
N PHE A 609 42.42 17.87 -4.90
CA PHE A 609 43.29 18.94 -4.44
C PHE A 609 44.76 18.51 -4.36
N LEU A 610 45.03 17.33 -3.78
CA LEU A 610 46.39 16.78 -3.64
C LEU A 610 47.03 16.51 -5.01
N ARG A 611 46.29 15.87 -5.93
CA ARG A 611 46.77 15.61 -7.29
C ARG A 611 47.07 16.91 -8.04
N ALA A 612 46.20 17.91 -7.93
CA ALA A 612 46.41 19.21 -8.57
C ALA A 612 47.65 19.93 -8.03
N CYS A 613 47.98 19.76 -6.75
CA CYS A 613 49.21 20.27 -6.15
C CYS A 613 50.46 19.42 -6.46
N GLY A 614 50.35 18.39 -7.31
CA GLY A 614 51.47 17.49 -7.66
C GLY A 614 51.87 16.54 -6.54
N VAL A 615 51.01 16.32 -5.54
CA VAL A 615 51.26 15.39 -4.45
C VAL A 615 50.67 14.03 -4.82
N PRO A 616 51.49 12.97 -4.96
CA PRO A 616 51.01 11.66 -5.41
C PRO A 616 50.14 10.98 -4.35
N ASP A 617 49.25 10.11 -4.82
CA ASP A 617 48.48 9.21 -3.98
C ASP A 617 49.39 8.25 -3.22
N PHE A 618 49.06 7.95 -1.97
CA PHE A 618 49.89 7.08 -1.15
C PHE A 618 49.98 5.66 -1.72
N ALA A 619 48.94 5.12 -2.35
CA ALA A 619 48.97 3.78 -2.92
C ALA A 619 49.99 3.68 -4.06
N ASP A 620 49.97 4.64 -4.99
CA ASP A 620 50.87 4.69 -6.15
C ASP A 620 52.31 4.97 -5.72
N ALA A 621 52.50 5.92 -4.80
CA ALA A 621 53.82 6.26 -4.29
C ALA A 621 54.46 5.14 -3.47
N LEU A 622 53.66 4.39 -2.69
CA LEU A 622 54.14 3.22 -1.95
C LEU A 622 54.47 2.04 -2.87
N ALA A 623 53.71 1.86 -3.96
CA ALA A 623 54.01 0.84 -4.96
C ALA A 623 55.38 1.06 -5.62
N ALA A 624 55.75 2.31 -5.90
CA ALA A 624 57.06 2.68 -6.45
C ALA A 624 58.24 2.38 -5.51
N LEU A 625 57.99 2.13 -4.21
CA LEU A 625 59.00 1.78 -3.22
C LEU A 625 59.21 0.27 -3.07
N ALA A 626 58.44 -0.57 -3.77
CA ALA A 626 58.43 -2.02 -3.60
C ALA A 626 59.81 -2.68 -3.77
N ASP A 627 60.61 -2.18 -4.71
CA ASP A 627 61.93 -2.74 -5.07
C ASP A 627 63.10 -2.03 -4.36
N GLN A 628 62.83 -1.08 -3.46
CA GLN A 628 63.86 -0.33 -2.76
C GLN A 628 64.39 -1.10 -1.54
N PRO A 629 65.69 -0.91 -1.16
CA PRO A 629 66.20 -1.43 0.10
C PRO A 629 65.46 -0.81 1.29
N MET A 630 65.52 -1.44 2.47
CA MET A 630 64.76 -0.99 3.65
C MET A 630 65.03 0.47 4.04
N SER A 631 66.28 0.93 3.90
CA SER A 631 66.63 2.35 4.08
C SER A 631 65.97 3.27 3.05
N GLY A 632 65.86 2.81 1.79
CA GLY A 632 65.15 3.49 0.71
C GLY A 632 63.63 3.52 0.93
N ILE A 633 63.04 2.45 1.46
CA ILE A 633 61.62 2.40 1.86
C ILE A 633 61.34 3.38 3.01
N ILE A 634 62.16 3.36 4.07
CA ILE A 634 62.03 4.25 5.23
C ILE A 634 62.19 5.71 4.80
N ASN A 635 63.22 6.03 4.01
CA ASN A 635 63.44 7.38 3.49
C ASN A 635 62.34 7.82 2.52
N GLY A 636 61.88 6.92 1.65
CA GLY A 636 60.81 7.18 0.69
C GLY A 636 59.51 7.54 1.40
N ILE A 637 59.09 6.74 2.38
CA ILE A 637 57.88 7.00 3.17
C ILE A 637 58.04 8.28 3.99
N ARG A 638 59.21 8.51 4.61
CA ARG A 638 59.50 9.77 5.32
C ARG A 638 59.40 10.99 4.41
N ASN A 639 59.90 10.91 3.18
CA ASN A 639 59.80 11.99 2.20
C ASN A 639 58.35 12.21 1.73
N LEU A 640 57.54 11.14 1.65
CA LEU A 640 56.11 11.21 1.32
C LEU A 640 55.27 11.84 2.43
N THR A 641 55.64 11.63 3.70
CA THR A 641 54.96 12.21 4.88
C THR A 641 55.51 13.57 5.28
N GLY A 642 56.79 13.84 5.03
CA GLY A 642 57.50 15.01 5.54
C GLY A 642 57.69 14.98 7.06
N GLU A 643 57.68 13.80 7.68
CA GLU A 643 57.99 13.64 9.10
C GLU A 643 59.49 13.76 9.36
N GLU A 644 59.84 14.49 10.41
CA GLU A 644 61.24 14.59 10.83
C GLU A 644 61.64 13.35 11.64
N PRO A 645 62.92 12.91 11.60
CA PRO A 645 63.42 11.78 12.40
C PRO A 645 63.00 11.83 13.87
N ASN A 646 62.97 13.03 14.45
CA ASN A 646 62.63 13.26 15.85
C ASN A 646 61.16 13.01 16.20
N GLU A 647 60.27 13.11 15.21
CA GLU A 647 58.85 12.83 15.36
C GLU A 647 58.57 11.32 15.38
N ILE A 648 59.44 10.52 14.74
CA ILE A 648 59.20 9.08 14.52
C ILE A 648 59.87 8.20 15.59
N TYR A 649 61.13 8.45 15.96
CA TYR A 649 61.88 7.54 16.84
C TYR A 649 61.23 7.36 18.23
N GLY A 650 60.65 8.43 18.76
CA GLY A 650 59.98 8.43 20.07
C GLY A 650 58.69 7.62 20.08
N VAL A 651 57.97 7.60 18.96
CA VAL A 651 56.70 6.88 18.80
C VAL A 651 56.91 5.37 18.66
N ILE A 652 57.97 4.97 17.95
CA ILE A 652 58.31 3.55 17.75
C ILE A 652 59.13 2.94 18.90
N GLY A 653 59.61 3.79 19.83
CA GLY A 653 60.33 3.38 21.03
C GLY A 653 61.77 2.94 20.78
N VAL A 654 62.51 3.70 19.96
CA VAL A 654 63.96 3.52 19.73
C VAL A 654 64.72 4.82 19.95
N ASP A 655 66.02 4.75 20.21
CA ASP A 655 66.86 5.94 20.27
C ASP A 655 67.23 6.46 18.87
N LEU A 656 67.63 7.75 18.81
CA LEU A 656 67.92 8.45 17.56
C LEU A 656 69.10 7.82 16.79
N ARG A 657 70.14 7.28 17.46
CA ARG A 657 71.27 6.65 16.76
C ARG A 657 70.85 5.34 16.09
N THR A 658 70.01 4.56 16.77
CA THR A 658 69.44 3.33 16.19
C THR A 658 68.58 3.66 14.97
N TRP A 659 67.76 4.72 15.02
CA TRP A 659 67.01 5.21 13.86
C TRP A 659 67.92 5.64 12.71
N GLU A 660 68.97 6.43 13.00
CA GLU A 660 69.93 6.89 12.01
C GLU A 660 70.67 5.75 11.32
N SER A 661 71.00 4.66 12.03
CA SER A 661 71.63 3.48 11.41
C SER A 661 70.72 2.76 10.40
N TRP A 662 69.40 2.72 10.64
CA TRP A 662 68.45 2.16 9.68
C TRP A 662 68.32 3.02 8.42
N VAL A 663 68.41 4.34 8.59
CA VAL A 663 68.24 5.33 7.53
C VAL A 663 69.52 5.52 6.71
N GLY A 664 70.69 5.49 7.35
CA GLY A 664 71.98 5.83 6.75
C GLY A 664 72.87 4.65 6.38
N GLU A 665 72.93 3.60 7.22
CA GLU A 665 73.82 2.45 7.02
C GLU A 665 73.10 1.24 6.39
N GLY A 666 71.79 1.34 6.14
CA GLY A 666 71.02 0.28 5.49
C GLY A 666 70.68 -0.90 6.41
N VAL A 667 70.84 -0.75 7.73
CA VAL A 667 70.54 -1.81 8.70
C VAL A 667 69.04 -2.07 8.75
N ARG A 668 68.63 -3.33 8.56
CA ARG A 668 67.23 -3.71 8.55
C ARG A 668 66.65 -3.71 9.98
N PRO A 669 65.57 -2.97 10.27
CA PRO A 669 64.95 -2.98 11.60
C PRO A 669 64.45 -4.38 11.96
N ALA A 670 64.52 -4.77 13.23
CA ALA A 670 63.95 -6.04 13.69
C ALA A 670 62.42 -6.08 13.52
N ARG A 671 61.84 -7.28 13.41
CA ARG A 671 60.40 -7.49 13.13
C ARG A 671 59.46 -6.66 14.02
N PRO A 672 59.65 -6.54 15.35
CA PRO A 672 58.76 -5.74 16.20
C PRO A 672 58.76 -4.24 15.86
N PHE A 673 59.87 -3.70 15.35
CA PHE A 673 59.97 -2.30 14.94
C PHE A 673 59.37 -2.07 13.55
N ARG A 674 59.54 -3.02 12.62
CA ARG A 674 58.89 -2.99 11.31
C ARG A 674 57.36 -3.00 11.42
N VAL A 675 56.82 -3.78 12.37
CA VAL A 675 55.38 -3.79 12.69
C VAL A 675 54.93 -2.43 13.23
N ARG A 676 55.68 -1.84 14.17
CA ARG A 676 55.36 -0.51 14.73
C ARG A 676 55.45 0.60 13.70
N LEU A 677 56.42 0.55 12.79
CA LEU A 677 56.57 1.51 11.69
C LEU A 677 55.39 1.44 10.71
N ALA A 678 55.05 0.23 10.26
CA ALA A 678 53.89 0.03 9.38
C ALA A 678 52.58 0.49 10.04
N ALA A 679 52.42 0.27 11.35
CA ALA A 679 51.27 0.73 12.10
C ALA A 679 51.25 2.27 12.25
N HIS A 680 52.37 2.89 12.63
CA HIS A 680 52.48 4.35 12.78
C HIS A 680 52.08 5.08 11.50
N TRP A 681 52.67 4.73 10.35
CA TRP A 681 52.35 5.41 9.09
C TRP A 681 50.96 5.08 8.57
N SER A 682 50.45 3.88 8.81
CA SER A 682 49.06 3.56 8.46
C SER A 682 48.06 4.38 9.28
N ILE A 683 48.30 4.56 10.58
CA ILE A 683 47.39 5.28 11.47
C ILE A 683 47.54 6.79 11.32
N SER A 684 48.77 7.30 11.39
CA SER A 684 49.05 8.73 11.41
C SER A 684 48.84 9.38 10.04
N TRP A 685 49.01 8.62 8.94
CA TRP A 685 48.95 9.13 7.57
C TRP A 685 47.92 8.41 6.69
N HIS A 686 47.07 7.57 7.30
CA HIS A 686 45.98 6.85 6.61
C HIS A 686 46.45 6.02 5.40
N MET A 687 47.70 5.55 5.45
CA MET A 687 48.29 4.77 4.36
C MET A 687 47.75 3.33 4.33
N PRO A 688 47.66 2.70 3.14
CA PRO A 688 47.23 1.32 3.00
C PRO A 688 48.07 0.33 3.84
N ALA A 689 47.46 -0.18 4.91
CA ALA A 689 48.14 -1.06 5.88
C ALA A 689 48.70 -2.33 5.21
N ALA A 690 48.00 -2.89 4.22
CA ALA A 690 48.43 -4.08 3.49
C ALA A 690 49.71 -3.81 2.67
N THR A 691 49.78 -2.68 1.98
CA THR A 691 50.96 -2.28 1.19
C THR A 691 52.16 -2.02 2.11
N LEU A 692 51.95 -1.31 3.22
CA LEU A 692 53.00 -1.09 4.21
C LEU A 692 53.51 -2.39 4.83
N ARG A 693 52.62 -3.34 5.15
CA ARG A 693 53.02 -4.67 5.66
C ARG A 693 53.89 -5.43 4.67
N ARG A 694 53.54 -5.39 3.38
CA ARG A 694 54.35 -6.01 2.31
C ARG A 694 55.72 -5.34 2.18
N LEU A 695 55.77 -4.00 2.12
CA LEU A 695 57.02 -3.23 2.04
C LEU A 695 57.95 -3.52 3.23
N PHE A 696 57.39 -3.59 4.44
CA PHE A 696 58.14 -3.90 5.65
C PHE A 696 58.38 -5.40 5.88
N GLN A 697 57.95 -6.26 4.95
CA GLN A 697 58.06 -7.72 5.01
C GLN A 697 57.57 -8.25 6.36
N VAL A 698 56.35 -7.87 6.70
CA VAL A 698 55.61 -8.33 7.89
C VAL A 698 54.57 -9.34 7.40
N PRO A 699 54.76 -10.66 7.66
CA PRO A 699 53.85 -11.68 7.15
C PRO A 699 52.46 -11.56 7.78
N THR A 700 51.44 -11.90 7.01
CA THR A 700 50.04 -11.94 7.47
C THR A 700 49.78 -13.17 8.35
N PRO A 701 48.78 -13.13 9.25
CA PRO A 701 48.38 -14.31 10.01
C PRO A 701 48.02 -15.51 9.12
N GLU A 702 47.43 -15.26 7.95
CA GLU A 702 47.13 -16.30 6.96
C GLU A 702 48.40 -16.93 6.37
N GLU A 703 49.39 -16.12 5.96
CA GLU A 703 50.69 -16.61 5.44
C GLU A 703 51.46 -17.44 6.48
N VAL A 704 51.33 -17.12 7.77
CA VAL A 704 51.94 -17.89 8.87
C VAL A 704 51.21 -19.22 9.08
N LEU A 705 49.88 -19.25 8.94
CA LEU A 705 49.08 -20.49 9.05
C LEU A 705 49.33 -21.43 7.87
N GLU A 706 49.45 -20.90 6.66
CA GLU A 706 49.71 -21.66 5.44
C GLU A 706 51.10 -22.31 5.45
N ALA A 707 52.13 -21.57 5.90
CA ALA A 707 53.46 -22.14 6.11
C ALA A 707 53.48 -23.23 7.19
N ALA A 708 52.60 -23.15 8.20
CA ALA A 708 52.52 -24.13 9.28
C ALA A 708 51.92 -25.48 8.85
N GLN A 709 51.13 -25.53 7.76
CA GLN A 709 50.43 -26.73 7.32
C GLN A 709 51.35 -27.83 6.75
N GLY A 710 52.61 -27.51 6.43
CA GLY A 710 53.58 -28.45 5.85
C GLY A 710 54.57 -29.08 6.84
N HIS A 711 54.42 -28.84 8.15
CA HIS A 711 55.37 -29.28 9.18
C HIS A 711 54.80 -30.42 10.04
N TYR A 712 55.65 -31.28 10.61
CA TYR A 712 55.19 -32.37 11.45
C TYR A 712 54.57 -31.85 12.76
N PRO A 713 53.65 -32.60 13.40
CA PRO A 713 53.00 -32.23 14.66
C PRO A 713 53.90 -31.59 15.73
N ALA A 714 55.07 -32.17 15.99
CA ALA A 714 56.02 -31.66 16.98
C ALA A 714 56.63 -30.32 16.57
N GLU A 715 56.88 -30.11 15.27
CA GLU A 715 57.52 -28.92 14.72
C GLU A 715 56.56 -27.72 14.70
N ILE A 716 55.28 -27.94 14.39
CA ILE A 716 54.23 -26.92 14.47
C ILE A 716 54.07 -26.44 15.93
N LEU A 717 54.00 -27.40 16.86
CA LEU A 717 53.86 -27.10 18.29
C LEU A 717 55.10 -26.40 18.84
N GLU A 718 56.31 -26.77 18.41
CA GLU A 718 57.55 -26.08 18.76
C GLU A 718 57.59 -24.65 18.20
N MET A 719 57.20 -24.46 16.93
CA MET A 719 57.18 -23.16 16.26
C MET A 719 56.24 -22.16 16.94
N LEU A 720 55.04 -22.61 17.32
CA LEU A 720 54.05 -21.80 18.03
C LEU A 720 54.43 -21.56 19.50
N MET A 721 55.39 -22.29 20.05
CA MET A 721 55.89 -22.13 21.42
C MET A 721 57.19 -21.31 21.50
N ARG A 722 57.94 -21.14 20.41
CA ARG A 722 59.18 -20.33 20.37
C ARG A 722 59.09 -18.92 20.99
N PRO A 723 57.99 -18.16 20.83
CA PRO A 723 57.86 -16.86 21.51
C PRO A 723 57.86 -16.95 23.05
N TYR A 724 57.65 -18.15 23.61
CA TYR A 724 57.52 -18.42 25.05
C TYR A 724 58.75 -19.03 25.71
N ASP A 725 59.86 -19.22 24.99
CA ASP A 725 61.08 -19.84 25.55
C ASP A 725 61.64 -19.07 26.76
N HIS A 726 61.29 -17.79 26.92
CA HIS A 726 61.72 -16.99 28.07
C HIS A 726 60.83 -17.04 29.31
N THR A 727 59.78 -17.85 29.40
CA THR A 727 59.29 -18.35 30.70
C THR A 727 58.20 -19.41 30.51
N ARG A 728 58.59 -20.67 30.31
CA ARG A 728 57.69 -21.84 30.35
C ARG A 728 56.81 -21.89 31.61
N ALA A 729 57.32 -21.37 32.73
CA ALA A 729 56.58 -21.21 33.99
C ALA A 729 55.45 -20.15 33.95
N SER A 730 55.47 -19.21 33.00
CA SER A 730 54.41 -18.21 32.82
C SER A 730 53.20 -18.82 32.12
N LEU A 731 53.44 -19.61 31.08
CA LEU A 731 52.38 -20.32 30.37
C LEU A 731 51.72 -21.37 31.28
N ALA A 732 52.51 -22.19 31.98
CA ALA A 732 52.03 -23.17 32.96
C ALA A 732 51.06 -22.55 34.00
N ARG A 733 51.41 -21.36 34.52
CA ARG A 733 50.57 -20.61 35.47
C ARG A 733 49.26 -20.10 34.85
N ARG A 734 49.29 -19.64 33.59
CA ARG A 734 48.10 -19.11 32.89
C ARG A 734 47.15 -20.22 32.43
N THR A 735 47.69 -21.33 31.96
CA THR A 735 46.88 -22.47 31.48
C THR A 735 46.43 -23.39 32.63
N GLY A 736 47.10 -23.31 33.78
CA GLY A 736 46.89 -24.17 34.95
C GLY A 736 47.51 -25.56 34.79
N THR A 737 48.41 -25.74 33.83
CA THR A 737 48.99 -27.04 33.45
C THR A 737 50.39 -27.19 34.03
N SER A 738 50.77 -28.41 34.44
CA SER A 738 52.09 -28.69 35.01
C SER A 738 53.22 -28.44 33.98
N PRO A 739 54.38 -27.91 34.38
CA PRO A 739 55.55 -27.76 33.51
C PRO A 739 55.97 -29.08 32.84
N VAL A 740 55.84 -30.21 33.56
CA VAL A 740 56.14 -31.56 33.03
C VAL A 740 55.17 -31.95 31.91
N THR A 741 53.91 -31.50 31.98
CA THR A 741 52.92 -31.71 30.91
C THR A 741 53.26 -30.87 29.68
N LEU A 742 53.81 -29.65 29.86
CA LEU A 742 54.30 -28.81 28.77
C LEU A 742 55.64 -29.30 28.17
N GLU A 743 56.47 -29.98 28.94
CA GLU A 743 57.66 -30.67 28.41
C GLU A 743 57.27 -31.92 27.60
N ARG A 744 56.28 -32.69 28.08
CA ARG A 744 55.68 -33.80 27.32
C ARG A 744 54.96 -33.35 26.05
N PHE A 745 54.41 -32.13 26.04
CA PHE A 745 53.81 -31.46 24.90
C PHE A 745 54.83 -31.17 23.78
N ALA A 746 56.05 -30.73 24.13
CA ALA A 746 57.15 -30.59 23.18
C ALA A 746 57.72 -31.95 22.70
N ALA A 747 57.54 -33.01 23.49
CA ALA A 747 58.01 -34.36 23.20
C ALA A 747 57.01 -35.25 22.43
N GLY A 748 55.92 -34.69 21.88
CA GLY A 748 55.03 -35.39 20.95
C GLY A 748 53.99 -36.35 21.57
N LEU A 749 53.61 -36.17 22.84
CA LEU A 749 52.50 -36.93 23.45
C LEU A 749 51.13 -36.28 23.17
N ALA A 750 50.09 -37.10 22.93
CA ALA A 750 48.72 -36.64 22.67
C ALA A 750 48.17 -35.75 23.79
N VAL A 751 47.90 -34.50 23.45
CA VAL A 751 47.48 -33.43 24.36
C VAL A 751 45.95 -33.46 24.55
N GLN A 752 45.47 -33.03 25.72
CA GLN A 752 44.05 -32.89 25.96
C GLN A 752 43.48 -31.60 25.36
N GLU A 753 42.29 -31.72 24.77
CA GLU A 753 41.52 -30.67 24.11
C GLU A 753 41.45 -29.30 24.83
N PRO A 754 41.27 -29.24 26.17
CA PRO A 754 41.19 -27.95 26.88
C PRO A 754 42.48 -27.13 26.83
N VAL A 755 43.63 -27.78 26.61
CA VAL A 755 44.93 -27.09 26.50
C VAL A 755 45.08 -26.49 25.10
N LEU A 756 44.64 -27.19 24.05
CA LEU A 756 44.67 -26.70 22.67
C LEU A 756 43.78 -25.47 22.49
N ILE A 757 42.58 -25.49 23.09
CA ILE A 757 41.64 -24.36 23.08
C ILE A 757 42.29 -23.11 23.71
N LYS A 758 42.92 -23.24 24.88
CA LYS A 758 43.55 -22.10 25.56
C LYS A 758 44.73 -21.50 24.78
N ILE A 759 45.46 -22.32 24.02
CA ILE A 759 46.55 -21.85 23.16
C ILE A 759 45.97 -21.06 21.97
N ALA A 760 44.91 -21.57 21.34
CA ALA A 760 44.25 -20.88 20.24
C ALA A 760 43.60 -19.56 20.68
N ASP A 761 42.94 -19.53 21.84
CA ASP A 761 42.35 -18.33 22.43
C ASP A 761 43.40 -17.24 22.63
N TYR A 762 44.55 -17.58 23.21
CA TYR A 762 45.62 -16.61 23.42
C TYR A 762 46.08 -15.95 22.11
N TYR A 763 46.35 -16.75 21.08
CA TYR A 763 46.85 -16.26 19.79
C TYR A 763 45.79 -15.51 18.98
N HIS A 764 44.52 -15.88 19.15
CA HIS A 764 43.39 -15.10 18.65
C HIS A 764 43.35 -13.72 19.30
N ASP A 765 43.37 -13.68 20.63
CA ASP A 765 43.18 -12.45 21.40
C ASP A 765 44.36 -11.47 21.27
N HIS A 766 45.59 -11.98 21.21
CA HIS A 766 46.80 -11.14 21.27
C HIS A 766 47.48 -10.95 19.91
N HIS A 767 47.26 -11.85 18.95
CA HIS A 767 47.96 -11.86 17.68
C HIS A 767 47.02 -11.91 16.45
N ARG A 768 45.69 -11.86 16.68
CA ARG A 768 44.64 -11.81 15.67
C ARG A 768 44.66 -12.98 14.67
N PHE A 769 45.07 -14.15 15.13
CA PHE A 769 44.89 -15.38 14.36
C PHE A 769 43.40 -15.78 14.35
N PRO A 770 42.85 -16.32 13.24
CA PRO A 770 41.52 -16.92 13.25
C PRO A 770 41.47 -18.10 14.23
N ARG A 771 40.66 -17.94 15.29
CA ARG A 771 40.61 -18.88 16.42
C ARG A 771 40.35 -20.31 15.98
N GLU A 772 39.31 -20.51 15.17
CA GLU A 772 38.85 -21.84 14.74
C GLU A 772 39.87 -22.53 13.84
N SER A 773 40.45 -21.82 12.87
CA SER A 773 41.47 -22.37 11.96
C SER A 773 42.76 -22.77 12.70
N LEU A 774 43.15 -22.00 13.72
CA LEU A 774 44.29 -22.33 14.57
C LEU A 774 43.97 -23.54 15.46
N LEU A 775 42.75 -23.63 16.00
CA LEU A 775 42.28 -24.77 16.79
C LEU A 775 42.24 -26.06 15.96
N GLU A 776 41.76 -25.97 14.72
CA GLU A 776 41.69 -27.08 13.78
C GLU A 776 43.08 -27.59 13.41
N LEU A 777 44.03 -26.68 13.14
CA LEU A 777 45.44 -27.02 12.91
C LEU A 777 46.08 -27.68 14.14
N LEU A 778 45.83 -27.15 15.35
CA LEU A 778 46.33 -27.72 16.60
C LEU A 778 45.73 -29.11 16.90
N ARG A 779 44.44 -29.33 16.62
CA ARG A 779 43.76 -30.62 16.77
C ARG A 779 44.29 -31.66 15.78
N SER A 780 44.43 -31.25 14.52
CA SER A 780 44.98 -32.08 13.44
C SER A 780 46.43 -32.48 13.75
N ALA A 781 47.27 -31.53 14.16
CA ALA A 781 48.63 -31.81 14.60
C ALA A 781 48.64 -32.77 15.80
N ASN A 782 47.69 -32.63 16.74
CA ASN A 782 47.61 -33.48 17.93
C ASN A 782 46.99 -34.87 17.69
N GLY A 783 46.71 -35.24 16.42
CA GLY A 783 46.18 -36.55 16.04
C GLY A 783 44.68 -36.74 16.33
N HIS A 784 43.95 -35.68 16.67
CA HIS A 784 42.49 -35.73 16.80
C HIS A 784 41.85 -35.49 15.43
N HIS A 785 41.62 -36.55 14.67
CA HIS A 785 40.78 -36.45 13.46
C HIS A 785 39.30 -36.57 13.82
N ALA A 786 38.46 -35.72 13.20
CA ALA A 786 37.01 -35.89 13.25
C ALA A 786 36.60 -37.23 12.60
N PRO A 787 35.55 -37.93 13.08
CA PRO A 787 35.14 -39.20 12.50
C PRO A 787 34.60 -38.95 11.08
N GLY A 788 35.40 -39.30 10.06
CA GLY A 788 35.01 -39.23 8.65
C GLY A 788 36.04 -38.69 7.66
N ALA A 789 37.19 -38.18 8.09
CA ALA A 789 38.24 -37.73 7.16
C ALA A 789 39.41 -38.74 7.13
N GLN A 790 39.57 -39.47 6.01
CA GLN A 790 40.81 -40.18 5.73
C GLN A 790 41.92 -39.19 5.33
N PRO A 791 43.20 -39.49 5.62
CA PRO A 791 44.31 -38.63 5.25
C PRO A 791 44.49 -38.62 3.74
N VAL A 792 44.57 -37.42 3.15
CA VAL A 792 44.88 -37.21 1.73
C VAL A 792 46.40 -37.17 1.59
N ASP A 793 46.97 -38.16 0.91
CA ASP A 793 48.31 -38.05 0.33
C ASP A 793 48.21 -37.66 -1.17
N PRO A 794 49.23 -36.98 -1.73
CA PRO A 794 49.09 -36.12 -2.90
C PRO A 794 49.07 -36.91 -4.23
N ALA A 795 48.32 -36.39 -5.20
CA ALA A 795 48.12 -36.97 -6.53
C ALA A 795 49.44 -37.26 -7.30
N PRO A 796 49.43 -38.28 -8.17
CA PRO A 796 49.59 -37.95 -9.60
C PRO A 796 48.85 -38.86 -10.61
N GLY A 797 48.32 -38.25 -11.67
CA GLY A 797 48.52 -38.66 -13.09
C GLY A 797 47.81 -39.87 -13.73
N VAL A 798 47.04 -39.55 -14.78
CA VAL A 798 46.92 -40.24 -16.10
C VAL A 798 46.05 -41.53 -16.25
N ALA A 799 45.00 -41.36 -17.09
CA ALA A 799 44.36 -42.22 -18.11
C ALA A 799 43.80 -43.63 -17.84
N ASP A 800 42.66 -43.83 -18.52
CA ASP A 800 42.11 -45.03 -19.19
C ASP A 800 41.38 -46.15 -18.44
N ASP A 801 40.09 -46.24 -18.80
CA ASP A 801 39.37 -47.38 -19.36
C ASP A 801 38.88 -48.61 -18.55
N THR A 802 37.62 -48.92 -18.83
CA THR A 802 36.93 -50.23 -18.91
C THR A 802 36.20 -50.87 -17.71
N ASN A 803 34.89 -51.01 -17.93
CA ASN A 803 34.01 -52.19 -17.73
C ASN A 803 33.65 -52.74 -16.34
N GLY A 804 32.34 -52.63 -16.04
CA GLY A 804 31.45 -53.81 -16.09
C GLY A 804 30.87 -54.33 -14.76
N GLY A 805 29.53 -54.35 -14.65
CA GLY A 805 28.83 -55.22 -13.72
C GLY A 805 27.46 -54.72 -13.21
N HIS A 806 26.38 -55.05 -13.92
CA HIS A 806 25.00 -55.14 -13.40
C HIS A 806 24.78 -56.57 -12.84
N PRO A 807 23.89 -56.81 -11.86
CA PRO A 807 22.45 -56.93 -12.17
C PRO A 807 21.45 -56.43 -11.09
N ASP A 808 20.28 -56.05 -11.61
CA ASP A 808 18.89 -56.18 -11.12
C ASP A 808 18.56 -56.16 -9.62
N ASP A 809 17.68 -55.21 -9.25
CA ASP A 809 16.35 -55.56 -8.75
C ASP A 809 15.36 -54.46 -9.19
N GLY A 810 14.32 -54.88 -9.92
CA GLY A 810 13.32 -54.00 -10.50
C GLY A 810 12.20 -53.67 -9.53
N VAL A 811 11.79 -52.39 -9.52
CA VAL A 811 10.38 -51.99 -9.43
C VAL A 811 10.20 -50.71 -10.26
N SER A 812 9.21 -50.76 -11.15
CA SER A 812 8.71 -49.68 -11.99
C SER A 812 8.19 -48.47 -11.19
N THR A 813 8.47 -47.28 -11.75
CA THR A 813 8.05 -45.89 -11.43
C THR A 813 6.67 -45.65 -10.77
N PRO A 814 6.47 -44.45 -10.20
CA PRO A 814 5.65 -43.49 -10.95
C PRO A 814 6.30 -42.12 -11.16
N ALA A 815 5.92 -41.50 -12.28
CA ALA A 815 6.28 -40.15 -12.67
C ALA A 815 5.88 -39.11 -11.59
N PRO A 816 6.60 -37.98 -11.47
CA PRO A 816 6.29 -36.95 -10.49
C PRO A 816 5.19 -36.03 -11.03
N ASN A 817 3.98 -36.56 -11.18
CA ASN A 817 2.74 -35.78 -11.17
C ASN A 817 1.87 -36.42 -10.09
N ASP A 818 1.27 -35.58 -9.24
CA ASP A 818 0.24 -35.91 -8.22
C ASP A 818 0.62 -35.87 -6.72
N ASP A 819 1.69 -35.16 -6.32
CA ASP A 819 1.82 -34.74 -4.91
C ASP A 819 2.27 -33.26 -4.74
N PRO A 820 1.30 -32.32 -4.56
CA PRO A 820 1.58 -30.92 -4.29
C PRO A 820 2.36 -30.68 -2.98
N LEU A 821 2.28 -31.59 -2.00
CA LEU A 821 2.93 -31.45 -0.70
C LEU A 821 4.37 -31.95 -0.70
N GLY A 822 4.69 -33.00 -1.47
CA GLY A 822 6.04 -33.52 -1.66
C GLY A 822 6.99 -32.55 -2.37
N LEU A 823 6.49 -31.83 -3.39
CA LEU A 823 7.24 -30.76 -4.06
C LEU A 823 7.54 -29.58 -3.13
N LEU A 824 6.61 -29.25 -2.22
CA LEU A 824 6.75 -28.20 -1.20
C LEU A 824 7.79 -28.55 -0.12
N ALA A 825 7.94 -29.83 0.21
CA ALA A 825 8.95 -30.33 1.14
C ALA A 825 10.38 -30.30 0.55
N LEU A 826 10.53 -30.72 -0.71
CA LEU A 826 11.78 -30.56 -1.48
C LEU A 826 12.14 -29.07 -1.66
N TRP A 827 11.15 -28.21 -1.91
CA TRP A 827 11.28 -26.75 -1.98
C TRP A 827 11.80 -26.12 -0.68
N ARG A 828 11.22 -26.49 0.47
CA ARG A 828 11.68 -26.03 1.80
C ARG A 828 13.09 -26.52 2.11
N GLY A 829 13.44 -27.73 1.66
CA GLY A 829 14.77 -28.31 1.82
C GLY A 829 15.85 -27.58 1.03
N LEU A 830 15.58 -27.24 -0.24
CA LEU A 830 16.50 -26.50 -1.11
C LEU A 830 16.67 -25.04 -0.62
N TYR A 831 15.57 -24.39 -0.25
CA TYR A 831 15.57 -23.02 0.28
C TYR A 831 16.35 -22.89 1.59
N ARG A 832 16.26 -23.87 2.51
CA ARG A 832 17.06 -23.87 3.75
C ARG A 832 18.56 -24.03 3.48
N ARG A 833 18.95 -24.82 2.47
CA ARG A 833 20.36 -24.99 2.08
C ARG A 833 20.91 -23.73 1.39
N VAL A 834 20.10 -23.03 0.61
CA VAL A 834 20.47 -21.76 -0.04
C VAL A 834 20.46 -20.59 0.96
N ALA A 835 19.53 -20.56 1.92
CA ALA A 835 19.48 -19.54 2.97
C ALA A 835 20.60 -19.69 4.01
N ALA A 836 21.13 -20.91 4.21
CA ALA A 836 22.31 -21.16 5.02
C ALA A 836 23.62 -20.80 4.29
N ALA A 837 23.60 -20.73 2.95
CA ALA A 837 24.72 -20.29 2.13
C ALA A 837 24.73 -18.76 1.98
N ASP A 838 25.22 -18.10 3.03
CA ASP A 838 25.86 -16.78 3.08
C ASP A 838 24.98 -15.50 2.98
N ALA A 839 25.07 -14.70 4.04
CA ALA A 839 24.33 -13.45 4.29
C ALA A 839 24.88 -12.22 3.53
N ALA A 840 25.87 -12.39 2.66
CA ALA A 840 26.69 -11.29 2.12
C ALA A 840 26.32 -10.77 0.71
N ARG A 841 25.40 -11.38 -0.06
CA ARG A 841 25.21 -11.04 -1.50
C ARG A 841 23.88 -10.39 -1.93
N GLY A 842 23.03 -9.99 -0.99
CA GLY A 842 21.87 -9.11 -1.28
C GLY A 842 20.76 -9.71 -2.17
N THR A 843 19.64 -8.97 -2.27
CA THR A 843 18.34 -9.42 -2.83
C THR A 843 18.37 -9.80 -4.32
N ALA A 844 19.33 -9.28 -5.10
CA ALA A 844 19.40 -9.49 -6.55
C ALA A 844 19.73 -10.94 -6.95
N TRP A 845 20.54 -11.65 -6.17
CA TRP A 845 20.89 -13.06 -6.43
C TRP A 845 19.70 -14.00 -6.19
N ARG A 846 18.79 -13.63 -5.27
CA ARG A 846 17.58 -14.39 -4.97
C ARG A 846 16.56 -14.32 -6.11
N VAL A 847 16.48 -13.17 -6.78
CA VAL A 847 15.63 -12.97 -7.98
C VAL A 847 16.19 -13.73 -9.18
N ALA A 848 17.51 -13.69 -9.41
CA ALA A 848 18.14 -14.43 -10.51
C ALA A 848 17.95 -15.96 -10.40
N ALA A 849 18.08 -16.52 -9.20
CA ALA A 849 17.80 -17.93 -8.95
C ALA A 849 16.32 -18.30 -9.20
N PHE A 850 15.39 -17.38 -8.85
CA PHE A 850 13.96 -17.60 -9.03
C PHE A 850 13.52 -17.51 -10.51
N VAL A 851 14.09 -16.57 -11.27
CA VAL A 851 13.86 -16.43 -12.72
C VAL A 851 14.42 -17.62 -13.50
N ALA A 852 15.61 -18.12 -13.12
CA ALA A 852 16.20 -19.32 -13.72
C ALA A 852 15.34 -20.58 -13.50
N VAL A 853 14.72 -20.72 -12.32
CA VAL A 853 13.83 -21.83 -11.98
C VAL A 853 12.47 -21.71 -12.68
N ALA A 854 11.88 -20.52 -12.77
CA ALA A 854 10.63 -20.28 -13.49
C ALA A 854 10.75 -20.55 -15.01
N GLY A 855 11.94 -20.31 -15.58
CA GLY A 855 12.24 -20.63 -16.97
C GLY A 855 12.31 -22.12 -17.28
N ALA A 856 12.53 -22.98 -16.27
CA ALA A 856 12.65 -24.43 -16.42
C ALA A 856 11.32 -25.19 -16.30
N LEU A 857 10.22 -24.52 -15.92
CA LEU A 857 8.89 -25.13 -15.80
C LEU A 857 8.20 -25.18 -17.18
N GLU A 858 7.58 -26.28 -17.59
CA GLU A 858 6.96 -26.38 -18.92
C GLU A 858 5.52 -25.81 -18.99
N ASP A 859 4.79 -25.80 -17.86
CA ASP A 859 3.38 -25.37 -17.82
C ASP A 859 3.17 -23.87 -17.52
N LEU A 860 2.23 -23.25 -18.24
CA LEU A 860 1.99 -21.80 -18.22
C LEU A 860 1.28 -21.33 -16.94
N GLU A 861 0.38 -22.14 -16.35
CA GLU A 861 -0.28 -21.80 -15.09
C GLU A 861 0.70 -21.90 -13.92
N HIS A 862 1.58 -22.91 -13.92
CA HIS A 862 2.62 -23.07 -12.91
C HIS A 862 3.68 -21.96 -12.99
N ARG A 863 4.04 -21.50 -14.20
CA ARG A 863 4.87 -20.30 -14.39
C ARG A 863 4.21 -19.04 -13.81
N ARG A 864 2.89 -18.86 -14.04
CA ARG A 864 2.13 -17.72 -13.50
C ARG A 864 2.04 -17.77 -11.98
N LEU A 865 1.79 -18.94 -11.41
CA LEU A 865 1.78 -19.19 -9.97
C LEU A 865 3.14 -18.89 -9.33
N ALA A 866 4.25 -19.32 -9.95
CA ALA A 866 5.60 -19.02 -9.46
C ALA A 866 5.89 -17.51 -9.46
N VAL A 867 5.53 -16.79 -10.53
CA VAL A 867 5.70 -15.32 -10.63
C VAL A 867 4.83 -14.56 -9.61
N LEU A 868 3.59 -15.00 -9.40
CA LEU A 868 2.70 -14.44 -8.37
C LEU A 868 3.22 -14.66 -6.95
N HIS A 869 3.80 -15.84 -6.69
CA HIS A 869 4.42 -16.17 -5.42
C HIS A 869 5.78 -15.48 -5.23
N ALA A 870 6.47 -15.07 -6.29
CA ALA A 870 7.67 -14.22 -6.22
C ALA A 870 7.32 -12.78 -5.80
N ASN A 871 6.23 -12.25 -6.33
CA ASN A 871 5.74 -10.90 -6.04
C ASN A 871 5.33 -10.70 -4.58
N SER A 872 5.03 -11.78 -3.83
CA SER A 872 4.71 -11.68 -2.40
C SER A 872 5.93 -11.50 -1.49
N PHE A 873 7.16 -11.53 -2.01
CA PHE A 873 8.39 -11.43 -1.21
C PHE A 873 9.31 -10.25 -1.60
N ILE A 874 8.84 -9.33 -2.45
CA ILE A 874 9.61 -8.16 -2.91
C ILE A 874 8.98 -6.90 -2.32
N ASP A 875 9.63 -6.32 -1.31
CA ASP A 875 9.16 -5.12 -0.60
C ASP A 875 9.48 -3.79 -1.33
N ASP A 876 10.25 -3.81 -2.44
CA ASP A 876 10.61 -2.62 -3.23
C ASP A 876 10.35 -2.84 -4.74
N PRO A 877 9.35 -2.15 -5.34
CA PRO A 877 8.98 -2.30 -6.76
C PRO A 877 10.03 -1.77 -7.74
N THR A 878 10.97 -0.93 -7.30
CA THR A 878 11.92 -0.24 -8.20
C THR A 878 13.10 -1.13 -8.63
N ARG A 879 13.24 -2.30 -8.00
CA ARG A 879 14.30 -3.30 -8.27
C ARG A 879 13.82 -4.51 -9.08
N LEU A 880 12.52 -4.62 -9.33
CA LEU A 880 11.92 -5.55 -10.31
C LEU A 880 12.10 -4.97 -11.72
#